data_AF-A0A9P8LHJ0-F1
#
_entry.id   AF-A0A9P8LHJ0-F1
#
_cell.length_a   1.000
_cell.length_b   1.000
_cell.length_c   1.000
_cell.angle_alpha   90.00
_cell.angle_beta   90.00
_cell.angle_gamma   90.00
#
_symmetry.space_group_name_H-M   'P 1'
#
loop_
_entity.id
_entity.type
_entity.pdbx_description
1 polymer ?
#
loop_
_entity_poly.entity_id
_entity_poly.type
_entity_poly.pdbx_seq_one_letter_code
_entity_poly.pdbx_strand_id
1 'polypeptide(L)'
;MTWLDTPAQPFKPPSIYDWLWNCLSGHQQSPFMTLEDIVSHITHPREPLDSSPSPKSGKEWWAEFTPRTVILTKLFSYMSSAQRSPIEIVRAMVKCDIDAQMLDTLPEGVAVPFREAIVRCQESLPAISDRRILKLLGREDLKELFSWNESKREFSRLQMAATHRALRDIHSICNSTFDTESFGSFDGSAEIDRQAVTKLIFRDDQRFNEASRLLQTSKPTTARCFPEPDWSESDLLDAQKDLAQRVAYRTLAAPAGKGLIYFSARVPLITEKFPIGGFILSCVMKPSNNTISADKVAFTEEKVGWAFFHAGVASGLTISREAKSIDTSWIVFNRPTELNNRHAGFLLALGLNGHLKSIAKWVAFKYLTPKHTMSSIGFLLGLAASYLGTMDALVTRLLSVHVIRMLPPGAAELNLSPLAQTAGIMGIGLLYCNTQHRRMSEIMLSEIEFIDGEDSSAPTDTLRDEGYRLAAGFALGFINLGKGKDLKGLHDMHLVERLLSIAVGSKKVNIVHILDKSTAAATVAVTLVFMKSQDEALARKIDVPDTIHQFDYVRPDIFLLRTLARHLIMWNDIRGTFPWIKQGLPKAYRHKALLNDTPSLSTEDLPFFNILAGLCLSIGLRFAGSGSTEVRGVLVWYLDKFMRLCRLPALNYDQRLARSTVRNCQDVLALAAATVMAGSGDLHVFRRLRSLHGRTDADTTYGSHLAAHTAIGVLFLAGGTHTFGTSDLAVASLLLSFYPLSPNHVQDNKSHLQAFRHFWVLATEARCLVPRDVETHRPCSLPISVSLRDGGILKRVAPCLLPELNEVSSVSTLSPVHWPVVLDFTNKEHATIFEKSQIILVRRRAAHDSMSSVFQATLQALDDTETSQSSLEWLLQLRPFMGLDQSERALVLPPDAVLPVHASMESTMADLRLLLEKSSLSGDNADRLRNVKLLFAFVDQLEGGGSQYLTKEIVDGLRAAVWMAF
;
A
#
# COMPACT_ATOMS: atom_id res chain seq x y z
N MET A 1 26.21 -58.03 45.92
CA MET A 1 25.67 -57.56 47.22
C MET A 1 24.44 -58.39 47.55
N THR A 2 24.36 -58.86 48.79
CA THR A 2 23.32 -59.74 49.34
C THR A 2 21.92 -59.19 49.12
N TRP A 3 21.07 -59.97 48.46
CA TRP A 3 19.66 -59.65 48.24
C TRP A 3 18.92 -59.81 49.58
N LEU A 4 18.25 -58.76 50.06
CA LEU A 4 17.28 -58.88 51.14
C LEU A 4 16.04 -59.60 50.59
N ASP A 5 15.66 -60.72 51.21
CA ASP A 5 14.38 -61.40 50.98
C ASP A 5 13.24 -60.48 51.40
N THR A 6 12.66 -59.81 50.40
CA THR A 6 11.43 -59.03 50.53
C THR A 6 10.25 -59.91 50.09
N PRO A 7 9.13 -59.97 50.84
CA PRO A 7 7.96 -60.73 50.42
C PRO A 7 7.39 -60.18 49.12
N ALA A 8 6.84 -61.05 48.28
CA ALA A 8 6.21 -60.67 47.01
C ALA A 8 5.09 -59.63 47.25
N GLN A 9 5.08 -58.57 46.45
CA GLN A 9 4.10 -57.49 46.56
C GLN A 9 2.66 -58.04 46.44
N PRO A 10 1.75 -57.74 47.38
CA PRO A 10 0.40 -58.32 47.42
C PRO A 10 -0.54 -57.82 46.32
N PHE A 11 -0.20 -56.72 45.66
CA PHE A 11 -0.95 -56.16 44.53
C PHE A 11 0.01 -55.78 43.42
N LYS A 12 -0.40 -55.98 42.16
CA LYS A 12 0.36 -55.47 41.02
C LYS A 12 0.34 -53.93 41.11
N PRO A 13 1.50 -53.26 41.21
CA PRO A 13 1.53 -51.81 41.39
C PRO A 13 0.85 -51.11 40.20
N PRO A 14 -0.03 -50.12 40.43
CA PRO A 14 -0.70 -49.40 39.35
C PRO A 14 0.34 -48.62 38.55
N SER A 15 0.65 -49.12 37.35
CA SER A 15 1.57 -48.46 36.42
C SER A 15 0.79 -47.60 35.44
N ILE A 16 1.11 -46.31 35.40
CA ILE A 16 0.51 -45.39 34.42
C ILE A 16 0.82 -45.81 32.98
N TYR A 17 1.98 -46.42 32.72
CA TYR A 17 2.35 -46.94 31.40
C TYR A 17 1.43 -48.08 30.94
N ASP A 18 1.10 -49.01 31.83
CA ASP A 18 0.17 -50.11 31.52
C ASP A 18 -1.25 -49.58 31.29
N TRP A 19 -1.66 -48.56 32.04
CA TRP A 19 -2.95 -47.90 31.86
C TRP A 19 -3.03 -47.15 30.53
N LEU A 20 -2.01 -46.35 30.18
CA LEU A 20 -1.93 -45.65 28.90
C LEU A 20 -1.89 -46.62 27.71
N TRP A 21 -1.18 -47.74 27.85
CA TRP A 21 -1.16 -48.78 26.82
C TRP A 21 -2.56 -49.35 26.58
N ASN A 22 -3.30 -49.65 27.66
CA ASN A 22 -4.69 -50.10 27.56
C ASN A 22 -5.61 -49.04 26.92
N CYS A 23 -5.35 -47.73 27.15
CA CYS A 23 -6.13 -46.63 26.53
C CYS A 23 -5.96 -46.64 25.01
N LEU A 24 -4.72 -46.74 24.55
CA LEU A 24 -4.35 -46.71 23.14
C LEU A 24 -4.78 -47.99 22.41
N SER A 25 -4.72 -49.13 23.09
CA SER A 25 -5.06 -50.44 22.53
C SER A 25 -6.58 -50.70 22.45
N GLY A 26 -7.43 -49.71 22.77
CA GLY A 26 -8.89 -49.82 22.67
C GLY A 26 -9.55 -50.78 23.68
N HIS A 27 -8.86 -51.16 24.75
CA HIS A 27 -9.41 -52.06 25.77
C HIS A 27 -10.32 -51.27 26.75
N GLN A 28 -11.44 -51.87 27.16
CA GLN A 28 -12.43 -51.26 28.07
C GLN A 28 -11.79 -50.90 29.43
N GLN A 29 -12.01 -49.67 29.93
CA GLN A 29 -11.27 -49.15 31.08
C GLN A 29 -12.10 -48.79 32.32
N SER A 30 -11.53 -49.12 33.49
CA SER A 30 -11.74 -48.44 34.76
C SER A 30 -10.86 -47.18 34.85
N PRO A 31 -11.28 -46.10 35.55
CA PRO A 31 -10.46 -44.91 35.74
C PRO A 31 -9.12 -45.26 36.44
N PHE A 32 -8.03 -44.59 36.04
CA PHE A 32 -6.75 -44.73 36.72
C PHE A 32 -6.89 -44.22 38.15
N MET A 33 -6.38 -45.00 39.11
CA MET A 33 -6.44 -44.65 40.53
C MET A 33 -5.55 -43.43 40.80
N THR A 34 -6.17 -42.25 40.92
CA THR A 34 -5.49 -41.01 41.27
C THR A 34 -5.32 -40.89 42.79
N LEU A 35 -4.47 -39.97 43.25
CA LEU A 35 -4.36 -39.68 44.69
C LEU A 35 -5.70 -39.21 45.30
N GLU A 36 -6.59 -38.60 44.51
CA GLU A 36 -7.97 -38.30 44.91
C GLU A 36 -8.76 -39.58 45.24
N ASP A 37 -8.63 -40.61 44.41
CA ASP A 37 -9.33 -41.89 44.58
C ASP A 37 -8.76 -42.68 45.77
N ILE A 38 -7.43 -42.64 45.98
CA ILE A 38 -6.78 -43.32 47.11
C ILE A 38 -7.20 -42.70 48.44
N VAL A 39 -7.23 -41.37 48.54
CA VAL A 39 -7.54 -40.66 49.79
C VAL A 39 -9.04 -40.71 50.11
N SER A 40 -9.90 -40.61 49.10
CA SER A 40 -11.36 -40.72 49.29
C SER A 40 -11.80 -42.10 49.78
N HIS A 41 -11.03 -43.16 49.48
CA HIS A 41 -11.24 -44.50 50.05
C HIS A 41 -10.74 -44.66 51.49
N ILE A 42 -9.78 -43.83 51.94
CA ILE A 42 -9.25 -43.86 53.32
C ILE A 42 -10.16 -43.09 54.29
N THR A 43 -10.87 -42.05 53.83
CA THR A 43 -11.71 -41.19 54.67
C THR A 43 -13.11 -41.73 54.99
N HIS A 44 -13.46 -42.94 54.55
CA HIS A 44 -14.68 -43.62 55.00
C HIS A 44 -14.36 -45.03 55.52
N PRO A 45 -14.01 -45.12 56.82
CA PRO A 45 -14.95 -45.80 57.73
C PRO A 45 -14.99 -45.16 59.14
N ARG A 46 -16.09 -44.44 59.43
CA ARG A 46 -16.84 -44.34 60.73
C ARG A 46 -17.39 -42.94 61.02
N GLU A 47 -18.73 -42.89 61.06
CA GLU A 47 -19.67 -42.02 61.80
C GLU A 47 -19.71 -40.48 61.59
N PRO A 48 -20.92 -39.87 61.74
CA PRO A 48 -21.20 -38.47 61.39
C PRO A 48 -21.16 -37.55 62.62
N LEU A 49 -20.36 -36.48 62.60
CA LEU A 49 -20.57 -35.33 63.49
C LEU A 49 -20.13 -34.01 62.84
N ASP A 50 -21.14 -33.16 62.64
CA ASP A 50 -21.22 -31.69 62.58
C ASP A 50 -20.14 -30.80 61.94
N SER A 51 -20.66 -29.94 61.04
CA SER A 51 -20.35 -28.50 60.86
C SER A 51 -19.20 -28.03 59.92
N SER A 52 -19.44 -28.16 58.59
CA SER A 52 -19.03 -27.24 57.49
C SER A 52 -17.52 -27.08 57.12
N PRO A 53 -17.16 -26.59 55.91
CA PRO A 53 -17.95 -26.34 54.70
C PRO A 53 -17.49 -27.17 53.46
N SER A 54 -18.46 -27.55 52.61
CA SER A 54 -18.39 -27.95 51.18
C SER A 54 -17.22 -28.84 50.66
N PRO A 55 -17.53 -30.01 50.04
CA PRO A 55 -16.55 -30.95 49.47
C PRO A 55 -15.96 -30.52 48.11
N LYS A 56 -15.85 -29.20 47.84
CA LYS A 56 -15.25 -28.66 46.61
C LYS A 56 -13.76 -28.32 46.75
N SER A 57 -13.26 -28.09 47.98
CA SER A 57 -11.87 -27.63 48.19
C SER A 57 -10.82 -28.75 48.22
N GLY A 58 -11.20 -29.99 48.53
CA GLY A 58 -10.25 -31.11 48.57
C GLY A 58 -9.78 -31.56 47.18
N LYS A 59 -10.65 -31.47 46.17
CA LYS A 59 -10.35 -31.92 44.80
C LYS A 59 -9.27 -31.09 44.12
N GLU A 60 -9.25 -29.78 44.38
CA GLU A 60 -8.25 -28.88 43.82
C GLU A 60 -6.87 -29.11 44.46
N TRP A 61 -6.84 -29.36 45.77
CA TRP A 61 -5.60 -29.56 46.52
C TRP A 61 -4.84 -30.83 46.11
N TRP A 62 -5.53 -31.96 45.90
CA TRP A 62 -4.88 -33.20 45.45
C TRP A 62 -4.46 -33.14 43.97
N ALA A 63 -5.16 -32.34 43.17
CA ALA A 63 -4.76 -32.03 41.80
C ALA A 63 -3.47 -31.19 41.73
N GLU A 64 -3.17 -30.37 42.74
CA GLU A 64 -1.90 -29.63 42.85
C GLU A 64 -0.69 -30.55 43.16
N PHE A 65 -0.88 -31.64 43.91
CA PHE A 65 0.21 -32.56 44.25
C PHE A 65 0.61 -33.49 43.09
N THR A 66 -0.33 -33.86 42.21
CA THR A 66 -0.05 -34.73 41.05
C THR A 66 -0.62 -34.22 39.73
N PRO A 67 -0.28 -32.98 39.33
CA PRO A 67 -0.92 -32.28 38.23
C PRO A 67 -0.76 -33.04 36.91
N ARG A 68 0.42 -33.61 36.66
CA ARG A 68 0.72 -34.37 35.43
C ARG A 68 -0.15 -35.61 35.28
N THR A 69 -0.36 -36.36 36.36
CA THR A 69 -1.16 -37.59 36.30
C THR A 69 -2.63 -37.28 36.05
N VAL A 70 -3.17 -36.24 36.69
CA VAL A 70 -4.55 -35.78 36.50
C VAL A 70 -4.77 -35.23 35.09
N ILE A 71 -3.80 -34.50 34.55
CA ILE A 71 -3.85 -33.98 33.18
C ILE A 71 -3.82 -35.14 32.17
N LEU A 72 -2.89 -36.08 32.32
CA LEU A 72 -2.77 -37.23 31.42
C LEU A 72 -4.00 -38.15 31.48
N THR A 73 -4.55 -38.42 32.66
CA THR A 73 -5.75 -39.27 32.77
C THR A 73 -6.97 -38.60 32.16
N LYS A 74 -7.14 -37.28 32.35
CA LYS A 74 -8.21 -36.49 31.69
C LYS A 74 -8.05 -36.47 30.18
N LEU A 75 -6.84 -36.28 29.65
CA LEU A 75 -6.61 -36.20 28.21
C LEU A 75 -6.69 -37.56 27.52
N PHE A 76 -6.09 -38.61 28.08
CA PHE A 76 -6.17 -39.95 27.49
C PHE A 76 -7.56 -40.56 27.62
N SER A 77 -8.30 -40.31 28.71
CA SER A 77 -9.73 -40.66 28.75
C SER A 77 -10.55 -39.87 27.74
N TYR A 78 -10.14 -38.63 27.44
CA TYR A 78 -10.70 -37.85 26.33
C TYR A 78 -10.27 -38.42 24.95
N MET A 79 -9.10 -39.03 24.80
CA MET A 79 -8.70 -39.63 23.53
C MET A 79 -9.38 -40.97 23.25
N SER A 80 -9.67 -41.77 24.29
CA SER A 80 -10.26 -43.11 24.16
C SER A 80 -11.73 -43.17 23.71
N SER A 81 -12.43 -42.03 23.57
CA SER A 81 -13.82 -42.00 23.10
C SER A 81 -13.91 -41.92 21.57
N ALA A 82 -14.70 -42.82 20.96
CA ALA A 82 -14.64 -43.26 19.56
C ALA A 82 -14.88 -42.26 18.40
N GLN A 83 -15.01 -40.94 18.62
CA GLN A 83 -15.24 -39.97 17.53
C GLN A 83 -14.66 -38.58 17.87
N ARG A 84 -13.36 -38.36 17.70
CA ARG A 84 -12.79 -37.02 17.95
C ARG A 84 -11.88 -36.51 16.86
N SER A 85 -12.08 -35.24 16.55
CA SER A 85 -11.27 -34.47 15.62
C SER A 85 -9.97 -34.02 16.31
N PRO A 86 -8.82 -33.97 15.61
CA PRO A 86 -7.54 -33.52 16.20
C PRO A 86 -7.63 -32.15 16.91
N ILE A 87 -8.48 -31.24 16.40
CA ILE A 87 -8.69 -29.91 16.98
C ILE A 87 -9.32 -29.95 18.38
N GLU A 88 -10.16 -30.93 18.67
CA GLU A 88 -10.77 -31.08 20.01
C GLU A 88 -9.74 -31.53 21.05
N ILE A 89 -8.79 -32.38 20.64
CA ILE A 89 -7.66 -32.80 21.48
C ILE A 89 -6.81 -31.57 21.84
N VAL A 90 -6.46 -30.75 20.84
CA VAL A 90 -5.68 -29.51 21.07
C VAL A 90 -6.47 -28.52 21.95
N ARG A 91 -7.78 -28.37 21.77
CA ARG A 91 -8.61 -27.55 22.67
C ARG A 91 -8.62 -28.10 24.10
N ALA A 92 -8.67 -29.41 24.27
CA ALA A 92 -8.58 -30.04 25.58
C ALA A 92 -7.21 -29.81 26.23
N MET A 93 -6.12 -29.87 25.45
CA MET A 93 -4.77 -29.55 25.92
C MET A 93 -4.68 -28.10 26.42
N VAL A 94 -5.24 -27.14 25.68
CA VAL A 94 -5.28 -25.72 26.10
C VAL A 94 -6.16 -25.51 27.33
N LYS A 95 -7.29 -26.23 27.47
CA LYS A 95 -8.13 -26.18 28.68
C LYS A 95 -7.43 -26.76 29.91
N CYS A 96 -6.47 -27.65 29.71
CA CYS A 96 -5.65 -28.24 30.77
C CYS A 96 -4.32 -27.51 30.99
N ASP A 97 -4.14 -26.32 30.39
CA ASP A 97 -2.93 -25.48 30.47
C ASP A 97 -1.63 -26.23 30.13
N ILE A 98 -1.66 -27.09 29.10
CA ILE A 98 -0.44 -27.71 28.55
C ILE A 98 0.31 -26.72 27.67
N ASP A 99 1.57 -26.44 28.04
CA ASP A 99 2.54 -25.68 27.25
C ASP A 99 3.53 -26.60 26.49
N ALA A 100 4.19 -26.07 25.46
CA ALA A 100 5.24 -26.78 24.70
C ALA A 100 6.38 -27.30 25.60
N GLN A 101 6.79 -26.52 26.61
CA GLN A 101 7.79 -26.95 27.59
C GLN A 101 7.36 -28.17 28.39
N MET A 102 6.06 -28.30 28.70
CA MET A 102 5.54 -29.47 29.39
C MET A 102 5.62 -30.70 28.49
N LEU A 103 5.30 -30.56 27.19
CA LEU A 103 5.40 -31.61 26.18
C LEU A 103 6.82 -32.14 26.00
N ASP A 104 7.85 -31.28 26.08
CA ASP A 104 9.25 -31.71 26.00
C ASP A 104 9.71 -32.52 27.21
N THR A 105 9.06 -32.35 28.37
CA THR A 105 9.38 -33.12 29.58
C THR A 105 8.65 -34.46 29.68
N LEU A 106 7.74 -34.77 28.75
CA LEU A 106 7.01 -36.03 28.74
C LEU A 106 7.83 -37.12 28.03
N PRO A 107 7.70 -38.41 28.45
CA PRO A 107 8.27 -39.52 27.70
C PRO A 107 7.74 -39.55 26.26
N GLU A 108 8.60 -39.90 25.32
CA GLU A 108 8.37 -39.81 23.88
C GLU A 108 7.09 -40.54 23.44
N GLY A 109 6.88 -41.78 23.90
CA GLY A 109 5.68 -42.57 23.61
C GLY A 109 4.38 -42.03 24.21
N VAL A 110 4.46 -41.15 25.22
CA VAL A 110 3.30 -40.42 25.78
C VAL A 110 3.08 -39.09 25.06
N ALA A 111 4.15 -38.46 24.58
CA ALA A 111 4.10 -37.18 23.88
C ALA A 111 3.65 -37.30 22.41
N VAL A 112 4.02 -38.38 21.72
CA VAL A 112 3.73 -38.62 20.29
C VAL A 112 2.25 -38.45 19.93
N PRO A 113 1.27 -38.99 20.68
CA PRO A 113 -0.15 -38.79 20.37
C PRO A 113 -0.60 -37.32 20.36
N PHE A 114 -0.03 -36.51 21.25
CA PHE A 114 -0.30 -35.07 21.31
C PHE A 114 0.44 -34.31 20.20
N ARG A 115 1.68 -34.68 19.88
CA ARG A 115 2.45 -34.09 18.77
C ARG A 115 1.80 -34.40 17.41
N GLU A 116 1.30 -35.62 17.21
CA GLU A 116 0.54 -36.00 16.01
C GLU A 116 -0.75 -35.17 15.86
N ALA A 117 -1.48 -34.96 16.97
CA ALA A 117 -2.66 -34.09 16.95
C ALA A 117 -2.32 -32.63 16.60
N ILE A 118 -1.17 -32.13 17.09
CA ILE A 118 -0.65 -30.80 16.74
C ILE A 118 -0.34 -30.71 15.24
N VAL A 119 0.43 -31.66 14.68
CA VAL A 119 0.81 -31.68 13.24
C VAL A 119 -0.42 -31.69 12.34
N ARG A 120 -1.40 -32.57 12.62
CA ARG A 120 -2.65 -32.62 11.84
C ARG A 120 -3.45 -31.32 11.91
N CYS A 121 -3.43 -30.63 13.05
CA CYS A 121 -4.09 -29.34 13.20
C CYS A 121 -3.33 -28.20 12.51
N GLN A 122 -2.01 -28.29 12.34
CA GLN A 122 -1.21 -27.29 11.63
C GLN A 122 -1.55 -27.25 10.13
N GLU A 123 -1.94 -28.39 9.53
CA GLU A 123 -2.33 -28.52 8.12
C GLU A 123 -3.71 -27.93 7.82
N SER A 124 -4.70 -28.21 8.66
CA SER A 124 -6.07 -27.74 8.49
C SER A 124 -6.57 -26.99 9.74
N LEU A 125 -6.31 -25.69 9.80
CA LEU A 125 -6.91 -24.84 10.84
C LEU A 125 -8.36 -24.44 10.46
N PRO A 126 -9.37 -24.74 11.30
CA PRO A 126 -10.66 -24.09 11.20
C PRO A 126 -10.56 -22.59 11.57
N ALA A 127 -11.54 -21.79 11.14
CA ALA A 127 -11.59 -20.33 11.25
C ALA A 127 -11.63 -19.74 12.69
N ILE A 128 -11.34 -20.51 13.74
CA ILE A 128 -11.47 -20.10 15.15
C ILE A 128 -10.08 -19.94 15.79
N SER A 129 -9.77 -18.70 16.19
CA SER A 129 -8.45 -18.14 16.47
C SER A 129 -8.23 -17.80 17.95
N ASP A 130 -8.17 -18.81 18.82
CA ASP A 130 -7.64 -18.59 20.18
C ASP A 130 -6.11 -18.48 20.13
N ARG A 131 -5.56 -17.40 20.67
CA ARG A 131 -4.11 -17.11 20.71
C ARG A 131 -3.32 -18.21 21.43
N ARG A 132 -3.94 -18.87 22.42
CA ARG A 132 -3.32 -19.96 23.17
C ARG A 132 -3.16 -21.20 22.30
N ILE A 133 -4.18 -21.52 21.49
CA ILE A 133 -4.15 -22.62 20.53
C ILE A 133 -3.07 -22.36 19.48
N LEU A 134 -3.00 -21.15 18.92
CA LEU A 134 -1.98 -20.80 17.92
C LEU A 134 -0.54 -20.89 18.47
N LYS A 135 -0.34 -20.50 19.74
CA LYS A 135 0.96 -20.64 20.42
C LYS A 135 1.33 -22.12 20.60
N LEU A 136 0.39 -22.95 21.01
CA LEU A 136 0.61 -24.39 21.18
C LEU A 136 0.88 -25.10 19.85
N LEU A 137 0.24 -24.67 18.76
CA LEU A 137 0.46 -25.19 17.41
C LEU A 137 1.77 -24.70 16.77
N GLY A 138 2.53 -23.80 17.39
CA GLY A 138 3.72 -23.20 16.77
C GLY A 138 3.43 -22.33 15.54
N ARG A 139 2.16 -21.96 15.32
CA ARG A 139 1.68 -21.06 14.24
C ARG A 139 1.79 -19.61 14.68
N GLU A 140 3.04 -19.18 14.87
CA GLU A 140 3.36 -17.80 15.21
C GLU A 140 2.96 -16.83 14.10
N ASP A 141 2.99 -17.26 12.84
CA ASP A 141 2.51 -16.50 11.68
C ASP A 141 1.08 -15.93 11.87
N LEU A 142 0.15 -16.75 12.34
CA LEU A 142 -1.24 -16.33 12.60
C LEU A 142 -1.38 -15.55 13.90
N LYS A 143 -0.63 -15.92 14.95
CA LYS A 143 -0.66 -15.23 16.24
C LYS A 143 -0.12 -13.80 16.12
N GLU A 144 0.99 -13.64 15.41
CA GLU A 144 1.64 -12.36 15.20
C GLU A 144 0.80 -11.44 14.32
N LEU A 145 0.03 -11.98 13.38
CA LEU A 145 -0.91 -11.21 12.55
C LEU A 145 -1.90 -10.39 13.39
N PHE A 146 -2.42 -10.96 14.50
CA PHE A 146 -3.34 -10.27 15.42
C PHE A 146 -2.65 -9.35 16.44
N SER A 147 -1.34 -9.44 16.59
CA SER A 147 -0.56 -8.68 17.57
C SER A 147 0.44 -7.72 16.95
N TRP A 148 0.44 -7.59 15.62
CA TRP A 148 1.29 -6.68 14.86
C TRP A 148 0.88 -5.23 15.18
N ASN A 149 1.31 -4.79 16.35
CA ASN A 149 1.28 -3.41 16.78
C ASN A 149 2.54 -2.72 16.23
N GLU A 150 2.35 -1.45 15.90
CA GLU A 150 3.33 -0.54 15.29
C GLU A 150 4.71 -0.50 15.98
N SER A 151 4.87 -1.01 17.21
CA SER A 151 6.17 -1.07 17.91
C SER A 151 7.12 -2.15 17.37
N LYS A 152 6.65 -3.15 16.61
CA LYS A 152 7.52 -4.19 16.04
C LYS A 152 8.25 -3.78 14.75
N ARG A 153 7.87 -2.67 14.10
CA ARG A 153 8.72 -2.07 13.05
C ARG A 153 10.10 -1.68 13.59
N GLU A 154 10.20 -1.38 14.89
CA GLU A 154 11.47 -1.09 15.55
C GLU A 154 12.37 -2.32 15.72
N PHE A 155 11.83 -3.54 15.66
CA PHE A 155 12.62 -4.78 15.72
C PHE A 155 13.24 -5.19 14.38
N SER A 156 12.82 -4.58 13.26
CA SER A 156 13.55 -4.67 12.00
C SER A 156 14.88 -3.89 12.02
N ARG A 157 15.23 -3.26 13.15
CA ARG A 157 16.45 -2.45 13.32
C ARG A 157 17.75 -3.26 13.30
N LEU A 158 17.74 -4.59 13.40
CA LEU A 158 18.97 -5.37 13.52
C LEU A 158 18.88 -6.70 12.76
N GLN A 159 20.03 -7.07 12.18
CA GLN A 159 20.37 -8.34 11.52
C GLN A 159 20.11 -8.45 10.00
N MET A 160 20.65 -7.49 9.25
CA MET A 160 21.58 -7.97 8.21
C MET A 160 22.76 -8.57 8.96
N ALA A 161 22.87 -9.90 8.98
CA ALA A 161 24.11 -10.55 9.39
C ALA A 161 25.25 -9.85 8.64
N ALA A 162 26.21 -9.30 9.37
CA ALA A 162 27.40 -8.72 8.75
C ALA A 162 28.11 -9.88 8.05
N THR A 163 27.86 -10.05 6.76
CA THR A 163 28.68 -10.94 5.96
C THR A 163 30.09 -10.36 6.01
N HIS A 164 31.08 -11.14 6.42
CA HIS A 164 32.49 -10.72 6.39
C HIS A 164 32.99 -10.38 4.97
N ARG A 165 32.16 -10.55 3.94
CA ARG A 165 32.34 -9.99 2.60
C ARG A 165 31.72 -8.60 2.49
N ALA A 166 32.55 -7.62 2.15
CA ALA A 166 32.09 -6.31 1.73
C ALA A 166 31.19 -6.43 0.49
N LEU A 167 29.90 -6.10 0.64
CA LEU A 167 28.93 -6.12 -0.46
C LEU A 167 29.06 -4.93 -1.43
N ARG A 168 29.89 -3.93 -1.08
CA ARG A 168 30.07 -2.71 -1.85
C ARG A 168 31.56 -2.45 -2.10
N ASP A 169 31.86 -2.14 -3.36
CA ASP A 169 33.18 -1.69 -3.79
C ASP A 169 33.50 -0.30 -3.21
N ILE A 170 34.78 -0.04 -2.90
CA ILE A 170 35.29 1.22 -2.36
C ILE A 170 34.88 2.39 -3.25
N HIS A 171 34.92 2.23 -4.59
CA HIS A 171 34.53 3.28 -5.50
C HIS A 171 33.03 3.63 -5.41
N SER A 172 32.17 2.63 -5.16
CA SER A 172 30.74 2.85 -4.92
C SER A 172 30.48 3.61 -3.62
N ILE A 173 31.28 3.33 -2.59
CA ILE A 173 31.22 4.01 -1.29
C ILE A 173 31.69 5.46 -1.46
N CYS A 174 32.81 5.72 -2.12
CA CYS A 174 33.29 7.07 -2.42
C CYS A 174 32.28 7.85 -3.27
N ASN A 175 31.66 7.24 -4.28
CA ASN A 175 30.61 7.91 -5.05
C ASN A 175 29.37 8.23 -4.21
N SER A 176 29.00 7.38 -3.25
CA SER A 176 27.90 7.66 -2.33
C SER A 176 28.18 8.85 -1.40
N THR A 177 29.45 9.14 -1.07
CA THR A 177 29.80 10.32 -0.26
C THR A 177 29.60 11.65 -0.99
N PHE A 178 29.53 11.65 -2.33
CA PHE A 178 29.21 12.85 -3.10
C PHE A 178 27.70 13.08 -3.27
N ASP A 179 26.86 12.06 -3.04
CA ASP A 179 25.40 12.18 -3.14
C ASP A 179 24.84 12.78 -1.84
N THR A 180 24.52 14.09 -1.85
CA THR A 180 23.96 14.84 -0.69
C THR A 180 22.64 14.27 -0.16
N GLU A 181 21.92 13.48 -0.97
CA GLU A 181 20.66 12.82 -0.58
C GLU A 181 20.88 11.51 0.23
N SER A 182 22.13 11.03 0.34
CA SER A 182 22.45 9.69 0.91
C SER A 182 22.86 9.71 2.38
N PHE A 183 23.18 10.87 2.98
CA PHE A 183 23.67 10.98 4.36
C PHE A 183 22.84 12.00 5.18
N GLY A 184 22.31 11.54 6.34
CA GLY A 184 22.09 12.39 7.53
C GLY A 184 20.74 13.08 7.72
N SER A 185 19.62 12.33 7.75
CA SER A 185 18.33 12.86 8.29
C SER A 185 17.18 11.86 8.42
N PHE A 186 17.37 10.61 8.00
CA PHE A 186 16.32 9.60 8.02
C PHE A 186 16.89 8.23 8.40
N ASP A 187 16.03 7.41 8.98
CA ASP A 187 16.33 6.01 9.27
C ASP A 187 16.39 5.24 7.94
N GLY A 188 17.60 4.91 7.48
CA GLY A 188 17.82 4.23 6.21
C GLY A 188 17.19 2.83 6.14
N SER A 189 16.82 2.23 7.28
CA SER A 189 16.21 0.90 7.34
C SER A 189 14.87 0.83 6.61
N ALA A 190 14.01 1.83 6.78
CA ALA A 190 12.68 1.88 6.14
C ALA A 190 12.78 1.97 4.60
N GLU A 191 13.75 2.74 4.10
CA GLU A 191 13.99 2.85 2.67
C GLU A 191 14.58 1.55 2.09
N ILE A 192 15.50 0.91 2.81
CA ILE A 192 16.09 -0.38 2.40
C ILE A 192 15.01 -1.47 2.34
N ASP A 193 14.15 -1.56 3.36
CA ASP A 193 13.03 -2.50 3.40
C ASP A 193 12.07 -2.26 2.22
N ARG A 194 11.71 -1.00 1.95
CA ARG A 194 10.90 -0.66 0.79
C ARG A 194 11.57 -1.01 -0.54
N GLN A 195 12.87 -0.78 -0.66
CA GLN A 195 13.64 -1.16 -1.85
C GLN A 195 13.70 -2.69 -2.01
N ALA A 196 13.78 -3.46 -0.92
CA ALA A 196 13.72 -4.92 -0.97
C ALA A 196 12.36 -5.40 -1.52
N VAL A 197 11.25 -4.86 -1.02
CA VAL A 197 9.91 -5.15 -1.55
C VAL A 197 9.80 -4.75 -3.03
N THR A 198 10.27 -3.55 -3.39
CA THR A 198 10.23 -3.04 -4.77
C THR A 198 11.01 -3.93 -5.74
N LYS A 199 12.18 -4.44 -5.31
CA LYS A 199 12.97 -5.40 -6.10
C LYS A 199 12.25 -6.74 -6.31
N LEU A 200 11.46 -7.19 -5.34
CA LEU A 200 10.66 -8.41 -5.48
C LEU A 200 9.47 -8.21 -6.43
N ILE A 201 8.83 -7.03 -6.40
CA ILE A 201 7.76 -6.66 -7.34
C ILE A 201 8.31 -6.57 -8.78
N PHE A 202 9.48 -5.95 -8.94
CA PHE A 202 10.13 -5.72 -10.24
C PHE A 202 11.40 -6.58 -10.39
N ARG A 203 11.25 -7.90 -10.25
CA ARG A 203 12.39 -8.83 -10.28
C ARG A 203 12.93 -9.11 -11.69
N ASP A 204 12.06 -9.01 -12.70
CA ASP A 204 12.39 -9.40 -14.07
C ASP A 204 13.18 -8.31 -14.83
N ASP A 205 13.06 -7.04 -14.43
CA ASP A 205 13.67 -5.90 -15.10
C ASP A 205 14.09 -4.77 -14.13
N GLN A 206 14.92 -3.83 -14.61
CA GLN A 206 15.35 -2.66 -13.83
C GLN A 206 14.48 -1.42 -14.09
N ARG A 207 13.18 -1.60 -14.39
CA ARG A 207 12.30 -0.49 -14.79
C ARG A 207 12.16 0.59 -13.72
N PHE A 208 12.16 0.20 -12.45
CA PHE A 208 12.08 1.15 -11.33
C PHE A 208 13.32 2.04 -11.23
N ASN A 209 14.52 1.47 -11.47
CA ASN A 209 15.77 2.22 -11.47
C ASN A 209 15.80 3.22 -12.62
N GLU A 210 15.29 2.85 -13.80
CA GLU A 210 15.15 3.77 -14.92
C GLU A 210 14.14 4.88 -14.61
N ALA A 211 12.97 4.56 -14.06
CA ALA A 211 11.97 5.57 -13.67
C ALA A 211 12.53 6.57 -12.65
N SER A 212 13.24 6.06 -11.64
CA SER A 212 13.93 6.88 -10.63
C SER A 212 15.00 7.78 -11.26
N ARG A 213 15.74 7.28 -12.26
CA ARG A 213 16.74 8.05 -13.01
C ARG A 213 16.11 9.17 -13.84
N LEU A 214 14.97 8.92 -14.51
CA LEU A 214 14.27 9.94 -15.32
C LEU A 214 13.73 11.09 -14.47
N LEU A 215 13.38 10.83 -13.21
CA LEU A 215 12.84 11.84 -12.28
C LEU A 215 13.88 12.42 -11.33
N GLN A 216 15.17 12.13 -11.56
CA GLN A 216 16.24 12.65 -10.73
C GLN A 216 16.51 14.13 -11.01
N THR A 217 16.61 14.91 -9.93
CA THR A 217 16.90 16.36 -9.99
C THR A 217 18.29 16.72 -9.44
N SER A 218 18.95 15.77 -8.78
CA SER A 218 20.23 15.93 -8.07
C SER A 218 21.47 15.63 -8.91
N LYS A 219 21.31 15.13 -10.14
CA LYS A 219 22.42 14.83 -11.06
C LYS A 219 22.25 15.62 -12.37
N PRO A 220 23.35 16.03 -13.02
CA PRO A 220 23.28 16.73 -14.30
C PRO A 220 22.64 15.82 -15.34
N THR A 221 21.66 16.36 -16.07
CA THR A 221 20.95 15.59 -17.09
C THR A 221 21.79 15.48 -18.36
N THR A 222 21.56 14.45 -19.17
CA THR A 222 22.25 14.31 -20.46
C THR A 222 21.33 14.76 -21.60
N ALA A 223 21.88 15.48 -22.57
CA ALA A 223 21.17 15.85 -23.80
C ALA A 223 22.08 15.62 -25.01
N ARG A 224 21.47 15.42 -26.17
CA ARG A 224 22.18 15.21 -27.44
C ARG A 224 21.89 16.39 -28.34
N CYS A 225 22.94 17.09 -28.74
CA CYS A 225 22.90 18.16 -29.73
C CYS A 225 23.74 17.69 -30.91
N PHE A 226 23.13 17.51 -32.07
CA PHE A 226 23.83 17.12 -33.29
C PHE A 226 24.23 18.40 -34.03
N PRO A 227 25.54 18.62 -34.27
CA PRO A 227 25.97 19.76 -35.07
C PRO A 227 25.55 19.55 -36.53
N GLU A 228 24.91 20.56 -37.13
CA GLU A 228 24.69 20.61 -38.57
C GLU A 228 25.99 21.03 -39.28
N PRO A 229 26.22 20.60 -40.54
CA PRO A 229 27.47 20.85 -41.25
C PRO A 229 27.78 22.34 -41.47
N ASP A 230 26.76 23.19 -41.51
CA ASP A 230 26.88 24.63 -41.77
C ASP A 230 27.03 25.48 -40.50
N TRP A 231 26.98 24.87 -39.30
CA TRP A 231 27.03 25.61 -38.03
C TRP A 231 28.44 26.03 -37.66
N SER A 232 28.61 27.31 -37.27
CA SER A 232 29.82 27.77 -36.60
C SER A 232 29.89 27.25 -35.15
N GLU A 233 31.05 27.33 -34.51
CA GLU A 233 31.19 26.98 -33.09
C GLU A 233 30.27 27.83 -32.18
N SER A 234 30.04 29.10 -32.55
CA SER A 234 29.08 29.97 -31.87
C SER A 234 27.65 29.49 -32.04
N ASP A 235 27.24 29.11 -33.25
CA ASP A 235 25.88 28.62 -33.52
C ASP A 235 25.61 27.31 -32.79
N LEU A 236 26.60 26.41 -32.76
CA LEU A 236 26.54 25.17 -31.99
C LEU A 236 26.37 25.45 -30.49
N LEU A 237 27.13 26.40 -29.96
CA LEU A 237 27.07 26.76 -28.55
C LEU A 237 25.72 27.39 -28.18
N ASP A 238 25.15 28.22 -29.05
CA ASP A 238 23.82 28.81 -28.84
C ASP A 238 22.71 27.77 -28.95
N ALA A 239 22.78 26.86 -29.93
CA ALA A 239 21.88 25.71 -30.01
C ALA A 239 21.97 24.81 -28.76
N GLN A 240 23.18 24.62 -28.22
CA GLN A 240 23.38 23.89 -26.97
C GLN A 240 22.81 24.62 -25.75
N LYS A 241 22.94 25.96 -25.66
CA LYS A 241 22.31 26.77 -24.60
C LYS A 241 20.78 26.65 -24.65
N ASP A 242 20.19 26.79 -25.83
CA ASP A 242 18.75 26.67 -26.02
C ASP A 242 18.24 25.29 -25.60
N LEU A 243 18.95 24.24 -25.99
CA LEU A 243 18.63 22.87 -25.57
C LEU A 243 18.75 22.71 -24.05
N ALA A 244 19.78 23.28 -23.43
CA ALA A 244 19.96 23.25 -21.97
C ALA A 244 18.80 23.95 -21.23
N GLN A 245 18.28 25.06 -21.76
CA GLN A 245 17.11 25.75 -21.21
C GLN A 245 15.84 24.89 -21.29
N ARG A 246 15.59 24.24 -22.44
CA ARG A 246 14.43 23.34 -22.60
C ARG A 246 14.52 22.15 -21.65
N VAL A 247 15.71 21.57 -21.51
CA VAL A 247 15.98 20.49 -20.56
C VAL A 247 15.81 20.95 -19.11
N ALA A 248 16.16 22.19 -18.78
CA ALA A 248 15.93 22.76 -17.45
C ALA A 248 14.43 22.79 -17.11
N TYR A 249 13.55 23.23 -18.02
CA TYR A 249 12.09 23.18 -17.79
C TYR A 249 11.57 21.76 -17.53
N ARG A 250 12.11 20.76 -18.24
CA ARG A 250 11.82 19.35 -17.95
C ARG A 250 12.26 18.96 -16.54
N THR A 251 13.48 19.29 -16.13
CA THR A 251 14.00 18.97 -14.79
C THR A 251 13.17 19.64 -13.68
N LEU A 252 12.71 20.88 -13.90
CA LEU A 252 11.86 21.60 -12.96
C LEU A 252 10.48 20.95 -12.75
N ALA A 253 9.98 20.22 -13.74
CA ALA A 253 8.71 19.50 -13.65
C ALA A 253 8.83 18.10 -13.01
N ALA A 254 10.04 17.56 -12.87
CA ALA A 254 10.29 16.21 -12.34
C ALA A 254 9.81 15.97 -10.89
N PRO A 255 9.86 16.93 -9.95
CA PRO A 255 9.47 16.69 -8.57
C PRO A 255 8.04 16.20 -8.36
N ALA A 256 7.09 16.65 -9.20
CA ALA A 256 5.70 16.21 -9.10
C ALA A 256 5.55 14.69 -9.26
N GLY A 257 6.37 14.07 -10.13
CA GLY A 257 6.47 12.62 -10.27
C GLY A 257 7.30 11.97 -9.15
N LYS A 258 8.40 12.60 -8.74
CA LYS A 258 9.30 12.07 -7.69
C LYS A 258 8.56 11.85 -6.37
N GLY A 259 7.65 12.75 -6.01
CA GLY A 259 6.82 12.63 -4.80
C GLY A 259 5.89 11.41 -4.80
N LEU A 260 5.38 11.01 -5.97
CA LEU A 260 4.57 9.80 -6.12
C LEU A 260 5.42 8.52 -5.95
N ILE A 261 6.62 8.47 -6.56
CA ILE A 261 7.50 7.29 -6.48
C ILE A 261 7.92 7.01 -5.04
N TYR A 262 8.37 8.02 -4.32
CA TYR A 262 8.89 7.89 -2.96
C TYR A 262 7.84 8.16 -1.89
N PHE A 263 6.57 8.10 -2.23
CA PHE A 263 5.47 8.36 -1.29
C PHE A 263 5.54 7.41 -0.08
N SER A 264 5.49 7.98 1.13
CA SER A 264 5.46 7.22 2.39
C SER A 264 6.60 6.18 2.52
N ALA A 265 7.81 6.56 2.14
CA ALA A 265 8.97 5.65 2.05
C ALA A 265 9.98 5.80 3.20
N ARG A 266 10.05 6.97 3.87
CA ARG A 266 11.10 7.31 4.84
C ARG A 266 10.53 7.65 6.21
N VAL A 267 11.29 7.36 7.26
CA VAL A 267 11.03 7.81 8.63
C VAL A 267 12.12 8.83 9.00
N PRO A 268 11.77 10.10 9.28
CA PRO A 268 12.77 11.12 9.58
C PRO A 268 13.37 10.92 10.97
N LEU A 269 14.65 11.29 11.11
CA LEU A 269 15.32 11.40 12.41
C LEU A 269 14.93 12.75 13.02
N ILE A 270 14.37 12.72 14.23
CA ILE A 270 13.81 13.92 14.89
C ILE A 270 14.92 14.88 15.34
N THR A 271 16.15 14.38 15.51
CA THR A 271 17.32 15.16 15.90
C THR A 271 17.88 16.02 14.78
N GLU A 272 17.53 15.75 13.52
CA GLU A 272 18.13 16.37 12.35
C GLU A 272 17.09 17.15 11.53
N LYS A 273 17.59 18.14 10.77
CA LYS A 273 16.74 18.87 9.82
C LYS A 273 16.53 18.00 8.59
N PHE A 274 15.30 17.99 8.10
CA PHE A 274 14.94 17.23 6.92
C PHE A 274 15.47 17.94 5.65
N PRO A 275 16.31 17.27 4.84
CA PRO A 275 16.94 17.87 3.68
C PRO A 275 15.92 17.96 2.54
N ILE A 276 15.78 19.17 2.00
CA ILE A 276 14.96 19.40 0.81
C ILE A 276 15.91 19.65 -0.36
N GLY A 277 15.96 18.68 -1.28
CA GLY A 277 16.87 18.69 -2.43
C GLY A 277 16.70 19.92 -3.31
N GLY A 278 17.82 20.42 -3.85
CA GLY A 278 17.83 21.47 -4.86
C GLY A 278 17.71 20.94 -6.29
N PHE A 279 17.87 21.84 -7.26
CA PHE A 279 17.94 21.49 -8.68
C PHE A 279 19.35 21.67 -9.20
N ILE A 280 19.81 20.69 -9.97
CA ILE A 280 20.96 20.84 -10.85
C ILE A 280 20.44 21.09 -12.27
N LEU A 281 20.59 22.33 -12.74
CA LEU A 281 20.17 22.77 -14.07
C LEU A 281 21.32 22.73 -15.10
N SER A 282 22.40 22.00 -14.79
CA SER A 282 23.47 21.73 -15.76
C SER A 282 23.15 20.48 -16.57
N CYS A 283 23.54 20.53 -17.84
CA CYS A 283 23.35 19.47 -18.79
C CYS A 283 24.69 19.05 -19.40
N VAL A 284 24.95 17.75 -19.46
CA VAL A 284 26.07 17.17 -20.19
C VAL A 284 25.64 16.94 -21.64
N MET A 285 26.24 17.67 -22.57
CA MET A 285 25.95 17.50 -24.00
C MET A 285 26.77 16.34 -24.57
N LYS A 286 26.12 15.49 -25.34
CA LYS A 286 26.75 14.41 -26.12
C LYS A 286 26.69 14.77 -27.62
N PRO A 287 27.74 14.51 -28.41
CA PRO A 287 28.90 13.65 -28.10
C PRO A 287 30.10 14.34 -27.41
N SER A 288 30.15 15.68 -27.38
CA SER A 288 31.29 16.48 -26.91
C SER A 288 31.65 16.35 -25.41
N ASN A 289 30.75 15.80 -24.58
CA ASN A 289 30.91 15.66 -23.12
C ASN A 289 31.15 16.97 -22.37
N ASN A 290 30.82 18.12 -22.96
CA ASN A 290 30.87 19.42 -22.28
C ASN A 290 29.64 19.61 -21.39
N THR A 291 29.84 20.25 -20.24
CA THR A 291 28.76 20.62 -19.31
C THR A 291 28.33 22.06 -19.55
N ILE A 292 27.06 22.27 -19.85
CA ILE A 292 26.47 23.59 -20.05
C ILE A 292 25.42 23.83 -18.99
N SER A 293 25.54 24.95 -18.29
CA SER A 293 24.53 25.40 -17.32
C SER A 293 23.46 26.23 -18.01
N ALA A 294 22.21 26.05 -17.60
CA ALA A 294 21.14 26.97 -17.97
C ALA A 294 21.42 28.41 -17.46
N ASP A 295 20.83 29.39 -18.14
CA ASP A 295 21.04 30.81 -17.83
C ASP A 295 20.48 31.19 -16.44
N LYS A 296 21.34 31.72 -15.57
CA LYS A 296 20.98 32.10 -14.19
C LYS A 296 19.92 33.22 -14.15
N VAL A 297 19.83 34.07 -15.17
CA VAL A 297 18.86 35.19 -15.22
C VAL A 297 17.44 34.70 -15.55
N ALA A 298 17.33 33.65 -16.35
CA ALA A 298 16.05 33.02 -16.69
C ALA A 298 15.47 32.21 -15.52
N PHE A 299 16.32 31.59 -14.69
CA PHE A 299 15.93 30.66 -13.63
C PHE A 299 16.17 31.19 -12.21
N THR A 300 15.77 32.43 -11.93
CA THR A 300 15.78 32.97 -10.56
C THR A 300 14.76 32.26 -9.66
N GLU A 301 14.99 32.25 -8.34
CA GLU A 301 14.10 31.55 -7.39
C GLU A 301 12.66 32.07 -7.41
N GLU A 302 12.46 33.35 -7.72
CA GLU A 302 11.14 33.96 -7.89
C GLU A 302 10.42 33.41 -9.13
N LYS A 303 11.10 33.36 -10.29
CA LYS A 303 10.54 32.85 -11.55
C LYS A 303 10.25 31.36 -11.49
N VAL A 304 11.01 30.61 -10.68
CA VAL A 304 10.94 29.15 -10.58
C VAL A 304 10.31 28.69 -9.25
N GLY A 305 9.65 29.61 -8.52
CA GLY A 305 9.12 29.35 -7.18
C GLY A 305 8.23 28.12 -7.06
N TRP A 306 7.36 27.86 -8.05
CA TRP A 306 6.50 26.66 -8.05
C TRP A 306 7.27 25.34 -8.19
N ALA A 307 8.35 25.30 -8.97
CA ALA A 307 9.15 24.07 -9.06
C ALA A 307 9.80 23.75 -7.71
N PHE A 308 10.32 24.76 -7.00
CA PHE A 308 10.83 24.60 -5.63
C PHE A 308 9.74 24.21 -4.64
N PHE A 309 8.52 24.74 -4.81
CA PHE A 309 7.36 24.31 -4.03
C PHE A 309 7.07 22.82 -4.27
N HIS A 310 6.99 22.36 -5.52
CA HIS A 310 6.80 20.93 -5.84
C HIS A 310 7.93 20.05 -5.31
N ALA A 311 9.18 20.51 -5.32
CA ALA A 311 10.31 19.81 -4.70
C ALA A 311 10.14 19.66 -3.19
N GLY A 312 9.73 20.73 -2.51
CA GLY A 312 9.38 20.70 -1.08
C GLY A 312 8.26 19.71 -0.77
N VAL A 313 7.19 19.72 -1.58
CA VAL A 313 6.09 18.78 -1.42
C VAL A 313 6.57 17.34 -1.63
N ALA A 314 7.31 17.08 -2.70
CA ALA A 314 7.84 15.75 -3.01
C ALA A 314 8.72 15.20 -1.87
N SER A 315 9.62 16.03 -1.34
CA SER A 315 10.45 15.71 -0.18
C SER A 315 9.60 15.42 1.06
N GLY A 316 8.63 16.26 1.40
CA GLY A 316 7.78 16.04 2.57
C GLY A 316 6.85 14.82 2.46
N LEU A 317 6.37 14.50 1.25
CA LEU A 317 5.51 13.33 0.99
C LEU A 317 6.27 12.01 1.12
N THR A 318 7.61 12.04 1.11
CA THR A 318 8.41 10.86 1.41
C THR A 318 8.30 10.41 2.86
N ILE A 319 7.95 11.32 3.78
CA ILE A 319 7.75 10.99 5.19
C ILE A 319 6.55 10.04 5.31
N SER A 320 6.73 8.95 6.04
CA SER A 320 5.67 7.99 6.30
C SER A 320 4.50 8.65 7.03
N ARG A 321 3.27 8.28 6.66
CA ARG A 321 2.05 8.70 7.39
C ARG A 321 2.03 8.16 8.82
N GLU A 322 2.69 7.04 9.03
CA GLU A 322 2.78 6.36 10.32
C GLU A 322 3.98 6.82 11.15
N ALA A 323 4.77 7.79 10.66
CA ALA A 323 5.88 8.36 11.43
C ALA A 323 5.34 9.01 12.71
N LYS A 324 5.72 8.45 13.86
CA LYS A 324 5.34 8.96 15.17
C LYS A 324 6.28 10.10 15.59
N SER A 325 5.86 10.88 16.59
CA SER A 325 6.69 11.94 17.23
C SER A 325 7.11 13.12 16.34
N ILE A 326 6.35 13.41 15.30
CA ILE A 326 6.44 14.68 14.57
C ILE A 326 5.64 15.74 15.34
N ASP A 327 6.34 16.42 16.24
CA ASP A 327 5.76 17.43 17.12
C ASP A 327 5.91 18.86 16.55
N THR A 328 5.18 19.80 17.16
CA THR A 328 5.29 21.24 16.84
C THR A 328 6.74 21.72 16.90
N SER A 329 7.53 21.23 17.86
CA SER A 329 8.95 21.58 18.02
C SER A 329 9.78 21.19 16.80
N TRP A 330 9.59 19.99 16.25
CA TRP A 330 10.31 19.52 15.08
C TRP A 330 9.92 20.29 13.81
N ILE A 331 8.63 20.61 13.65
CA ILE A 331 8.16 21.44 12.53
C ILE A 331 8.78 22.84 12.58
N VAL A 332 8.89 23.43 13.78
CA VAL A 332 9.54 24.73 13.99
C VAL A 332 11.06 24.62 13.83
N PHE A 333 11.68 23.51 14.22
CA PHE A 333 13.11 23.26 14.04
C PHE A 333 13.53 23.22 12.57
N ASN A 334 12.66 22.68 11.71
CA ASN A 334 12.84 22.66 10.27
C ASN A 334 12.55 24.01 9.59
N ARG A 335 12.04 25.00 10.32
CA ARG A 335 11.75 26.32 9.76
C ARG A 335 13.06 27.02 9.38
N PRO A 336 13.23 27.45 8.10
CA PRO A 336 14.36 28.28 7.71
C PRO A 336 14.28 29.67 8.34
N THR A 337 15.42 30.38 8.41
CA THR A 337 15.49 31.76 8.94
C THR A 337 14.61 32.72 8.13
N GLU A 338 14.70 32.61 6.80
CA GLU A 338 13.81 33.25 5.84
C GLU A 338 12.87 32.22 5.22
N LEU A 339 11.62 32.60 4.97
CA LEU A 339 10.63 31.66 4.43
C LEU A 339 10.89 31.41 2.94
N ASN A 340 11.22 30.17 2.61
CA ASN A 340 11.52 29.76 1.24
C ASN A 340 10.36 28.96 0.62
N ASN A 341 10.26 28.99 -0.70
CA ASN A 341 9.27 28.22 -1.48
C ASN A 341 9.35 26.71 -1.24
N ARG A 342 10.54 26.19 -0.96
CA ARG A 342 10.76 24.77 -0.60
C ARG A 342 10.07 24.39 0.71
N HIS A 343 10.25 25.22 1.75
CA HIS A 343 9.63 24.99 3.05
C HIS A 343 8.10 25.09 2.96
N ALA A 344 7.59 26.01 2.14
CA ALA A 344 6.16 26.13 1.87
C ALA A 344 5.56 24.82 1.32
N GLY A 345 6.23 24.19 0.35
CA GLY A 345 5.81 22.89 -0.17
C GLY A 345 5.92 21.77 0.86
N PHE A 346 6.97 21.78 1.67
CA PHE A 346 7.15 20.82 2.76
C PHE A 346 5.99 20.87 3.78
N LEU A 347 5.50 22.07 4.12
CA LEU A 347 4.32 22.24 5.00
C LEU A 347 3.05 21.62 4.40
N LEU A 348 2.81 21.82 3.10
CA LEU A 348 1.66 21.20 2.43
C LEU A 348 1.73 19.67 2.54
N ALA A 349 2.90 19.09 2.29
CA ALA A 349 3.10 17.65 2.37
C ALA A 349 2.88 17.08 3.78
N LEU A 350 3.40 17.75 4.83
CA LEU A 350 3.13 17.36 6.21
C LEU A 350 1.63 17.38 6.51
N GLY A 351 0.91 18.36 5.97
CA GLY A 351 -0.53 18.46 6.09
C GLY A 351 -1.31 17.34 5.41
N LEU A 352 -0.93 17.01 4.17
CA LEU A 352 -1.50 15.90 3.39
C LEU A 352 -1.20 14.52 4.01
N ASN A 353 -0.09 14.40 4.74
CA ASN A 353 0.25 13.21 5.51
C ASN A 353 -0.45 13.15 6.88
N GLY A 354 -1.13 14.21 7.32
CA GLY A 354 -1.84 14.28 8.60
C GLY A 354 -1.00 14.77 9.80
N HIS A 355 0.27 15.13 9.58
CA HIS A 355 1.21 15.51 10.63
C HIS A 355 1.01 16.95 11.16
N LEU A 356 0.22 17.79 10.48
CA LEU A 356 -0.08 19.14 10.96
C LEU A 356 -1.17 19.20 12.02
N LYS A 357 -1.84 18.08 12.35
CA LYS A 357 -2.90 18.05 13.38
C LYS A 357 -2.38 18.33 14.79
N SER A 358 -1.11 18.02 15.06
CA SER A 358 -0.44 18.24 16.35
C SER A 358 0.12 19.66 16.53
N ILE A 359 -0.01 20.53 15.52
CA ILE A 359 0.64 21.84 15.55
C ILE A 359 -0.06 22.81 16.53
N ALA A 360 0.74 23.49 17.36
CA ALA A 360 0.22 24.53 18.22
C ALA A 360 -0.29 25.73 17.40
N LYS A 361 -1.52 26.17 17.69
CA LYS A 361 -2.24 27.19 16.89
C LYS A 361 -1.50 28.52 16.74
N TRP A 362 -0.74 28.94 17.75
CA TRP A 362 0.04 30.19 17.66
C TRP A 362 1.16 30.14 16.62
N VAL A 363 1.66 28.94 16.29
CA VAL A 363 2.68 28.74 15.25
C VAL A 363 2.12 29.04 13.86
N ALA A 364 0.81 28.88 13.65
CA ALA A 364 0.14 29.30 12.42
C ALA A 364 0.40 30.79 12.11
N PHE A 365 0.31 31.66 13.13
CA PHE A 365 0.57 33.08 12.95
C PHE A 365 2.02 33.36 12.55
N LYS A 366 3.00 32.60 13.07
CA LYS A 366 4.41 32.75 12.65
C LYS A 366 4.64 32.47 11.16
N TYR A 367 3.81 31.63 10.54
CA TYR A 367 3.87 31.33 9.11
C TYR A 367 3.05 32.30 8.24
N LEU A 368 1.98 32.88 8.78
CA LEU A 368 1.08 33.77 8.03
C LEU A 368 1.45 35.26 8.13
N THR A 369 2.03 35.71 9.24
CA THR A 369 2.43 37.12 9.44
C THR A 369 3.45 37.64 8.42
N PRO A 370 4.47 36.87 7.98
CA PRO A 370 5.49 37.37 7.03
C PRO A 370 4.98 37.62 5.60
N LYS A 371 3.69 37.37 5.31
CA LYS A 371 3.05 37.58 4.00
C LYS A 371 3.74 36.88 2.81
N HIS A 372 4.47 35.80 3.05
CA HIS A 372 5.05 34.99 1.98
C HIS A 372 3.97 34.09 1.34
N THR A 373 3.53 34.43 0.13
CA THR A 373 2.39 33.81 -0.58
C THR A 373 2.44 32.28 -0.61
N MET A 374 3.58 31.68 -0.99
CA MET A 374 3.68 30.22 -1.09
C MET A 374 3.54 29.54 0.27
N SER A 375 4.13 30.12 1.32
CA SER A 375 4.02 29.58 2.68
C SER A 375 2.59 29.64 3.18
N SER A 376 1.84 30.70 2.88
CA SER A 376 0.41 30.78 3.16
C SER A 376 -0.37 29.69 2.42
N ILE A 377 -0.14 29.50 1.12
CA ILE A 377 -0.81 28.44 0.33
C ILE A 377 -0.55 27.07 0.92
N GLY A 378 0.72 26.72 1.13
CA GLY A 378 1.10 25.40 1.62
C GLY A 378 0.59 25.12 3.02
N PHE A 379 0.64 26.12 3.91
CA PHE A 379 0.14 25.98 5.27
C PHE A 379 -1.38 25.89 5.34
N LEU A 380 -2.13 26.77 4.66
CA LEU A 380 -3.60 26.78 4.70
C LEU A 380 -4.19 25.48 4.13
N LEU A 381 -3.69 25.02 2.98
CA LEU A 381 -4.13 23.77 2.37
C LEU A 381 -3.69 22.55 3.19
N GLY A 382 -2.45 22.54 3.68
CA GLY A 382 -1.95 21.45 4.51
C GLY A 382 -2.73 21.30 5.82
N LEU A 383 -3.00 22.41 6.50
CA LEU A 383 -3.79 22.43 7.73
C LEU A 383 -5.22 21.97 7.47
N ALA A 384 -5.87 22.49 6.40
CA ALA A 384 -7.21 22.07 6.03
C ALA A 384 -7.30 20.57 5.69
N ALA A 385 -6.30 20.03 4.98
CA ALA A 385 -6.24 18.60 4.65
C ALA A 385 -6.05 17.71 5.90
N SER A 386 -5.29 18.16 6.90
CA SER A 386 -5.15 17.42 8.18
C SER A 386 -6.44 17.36 9.01
N TYR A 387 -7.33 18.34 8.82
CA TYR A 387 -8.64 18.43 9.47
C TYR A 387 -9.80 18.12 8.49
N LEU A 388 -9.54 17.30 7.48
CA LEU A 388 -10.53 16.94 6.46
C LEU A 388 -11.85 16.47 7.11
N GLY A 389 -12.95 17.15 6.80
CA GLY A 389 -14.29 16.82 7.26
C GLY A 389 -14.57 17.03 8.76
N THR A 390 -13.67 17.63 9.55
CA THR A 390 -13.88 17.77 11.01
C THR A 390 -14.65 19.02 11.43
N MET A 391 -14.87 19.99 10.53
CA MET A 391 -15.54 21.27 10.84
C MET A 391 -14.92 22.05 12.01
N ASP A 392 -13.59 22.02 12.18
CA ASP A 392 -12.96 22.68 13.32
C ASP A 392 -13.17 24.22 13.27
N ALA A 393 -13.72 24.77 14.34
CA ALA A 393 -14.09 26.19 14.41
C ALA A 393 -12.88 27.13 14.44
N LEU A 394 -11.71 26.66 14.89
CA LEU A 394 -10.50 27.48 14.94
C LEU A 394 -9.83 27.54 13.58
N VAL A 395 -9.71 26.40 12.89
CA VAL A 395 -9.25 26.34 11.50
C VAL A 395 -10.20 27.12 10.58
N THR A 396 -11.52 27.02 10.80
CA THR A 396 -12.51 27.84 10.06
C THR A 396 -12.26 29.33 10.22
N ARG A 397 -12.02 29.81 11.45
CA ARG A 397 -11.72 31.24 11.72
C ARG A 397 -10.41 31.69 11.08
N LEU A 398 -9.42 30.82 11.00
CA LEU A 398 -8.15 31.11 10.32
C LEU A 398 -8.37 31.26 8.81
N LEU A 399 -9.11 30.32 8.21
CA LEU A 399 -9.39 30.31 6.77
C LEU A 399 -10.34 31.44 6.35
N SER A 400 -11.29 31.85 7.20
CA SER A 400 -12.29 32.87 6.85
C SER A 400 -11.68 34.23 6.54
N VAL A 401 -10.50 34.54 7.09
CA VAL A 401 -9.75 35.77 6.79
C VAL A 401 -9.31 35.83 5.31
N HIS A 402 -9.18 34.67 4.67
CA HIS A 402 -8.78 34.52 3.27
C HIS A 402 -9.96 34.42 2.30
N VAL A 403 -11.21 34.52 2.77
CA VAL A 403 -12.42 34.45 1.95
C VAL A 403 -13.27 35.70 2.18
N ILE A 404 -13.34 36.58 1.17
CA ILE A 404 -13.94 37.91 1.30
C ILE A 404 -15.41 37.83 1.75
N ARG A 405 -16.21 36.92 1.18
CA ARG A 405 -17.63 36.79 1.53
C ARG A 405 -17.90 36.27 2.95
N MET A 406 -16.87 35.82 3.67
CA MET A 406 -16.98 35.42 5.07
C MET A 406 -16.64 36.55 6.04
N LEU A 407 -16.06 37.64 5.54
CA LEU A 407 -15.79 38.83 6.34
C LEU A 407 -17.12 39.55 6.64
N PRO A 408 -17.22 40.21 7.80
CA PRO A 408 -18.37 41.06 8.11
C PRO A 408 -18.58 42.13 7.02
N PRO A 409 -19.84 42.47 6.66
CA PRO A 409 -20.11 43.53 5.70
C PRO A 409 -19.50 44.85 6.20
N GLY A 410 -18.71 45.51 5.36
CA GLY A 410 -17.97 46.74 5.72
C GLY A 410 -16.58 46.52 6.31
N ALA A 411 -16.13 45.27 6.48
CA ALA A 411 -14.72 45.00 6.79
C ALA A 411 -13.81 45.39 5.62
N ALA A 412 -12.65 45.99 5.92
CA ALA A 412 -11.67 46.30 4.90
C ALA A 412 -11.14 45.01 4.24
N GLU A 413 -11.09 44.99 2.91
CA GLU A 413 -10.43 43.92 2.17
C GLU A 413 -8.96 43.88 2.55
N LEU A 414 -8.48 42.71 2.98
CA LEU A 414 -7.07 42.52 3.30
C LEU A 414 -6.30 42.37 1.99
N ASN A 415 -5.19 43.10 1.85
CA ASN A 415 -4.25 43.01 0.72
C ASN A 415 -3.50 41.65 0.72
N LEU A 416 -4.23 40.57 0.46
CA LEU A 416 -3.76 39.19 0.38
C LEU A 416 -3.64 38.76 -1.07
N SER A 417 -2.64 37.95 -1.39
CA SER A 417 -2.46 37.41 -2.74
C SER A 417 -3.69 36.59 -3.19
N PRO A 418 -4.17 36.74 -4.45
CA PRO A 418 -5.26 35.93 -5.01
C PRO A 418 -5.05 34.42 -4.88
N LEU A 419 -3.80 33.96 -5.00
CA LEU A 419 -3.46 32.54 -4.89
C LEU A 419 -3.63 32.02 -3.46
N ALA A 420 -3.32 32.85 -2.45
CA ALA A 420 -3.55 32.51 -1.04
C ALA A 420 -5.04 32.48 -0.70
N GLN A 421 -5.84 33.37 -1.31
CA GLN A 421 -7.30 33.36 -1.18
C GLN A 421 -7.93 32.13 -1.86
N THR A 422 -7.41 31.75 -3.04
CA THR A 422 -7.78 30.49 -3.74
C THR A 422 -7.48 29.25 -2.89
N ALA A 423 -6.37 29.26 -2.16
CA ALA A 423 -6.03 28.22 -1.19
C ALA A 423 -6.99 28.24 0.03
N GLY A 424 -7.36 29.43 0.51
CA GLY A 424 -8.30 29.60 1.62
C GLY A 424 -9.69 29.05 1.32
N ILE A 425 -10.28 29.40 0.17
CA ILE A 425 -11.62 28.93 -0.23
C ILE A 425 -11.66 27.41 -0.39
N MET A 426 -10.61 26.83 -0.99
CA MET A 426 -10.47 25.38 -1.10
C MET A 426 -10.28 24.72 0.27
N GLY A 427 -9.50 25.34 1.17
CA GLY A 427 -9.30 24.86 2.53
C GLY A 427 -10.62 24.71 3.30
N ILE A 428 -11.57 25.63 3.10
CA ILE A 428 -12.92 25.50 3.67
C ILE A 428 -13.65 24.31 3.06
N GLY A 429 -13.57 24.11 1.75
CA GLY A 429 -14.13 22.95 1.07
C GLY A 429 -13.65 21.62 1.65
N LEU A 430 -12.35 21.50 1.94
CA LEU A 430 -11.74 20.32 2.56
C LEU A 430 -12.18 20.13 4.02
N LEU A 431 -12.16 21.21 4.82
CA LEU A 431 -12.55 21.18 6.23
C LEU A 431 -14.01 20.75 6.43
N TYR A 432 -14.89 21.18 5.51
CA TYR A 432 -16.32 20.87 5.50
C TYR A 432 -16.67 19.73 4.52
N CYS A 433 -15.69 18.94 4.09
CA CYS A 433 -15.90 17.84 3.15
C CYS A 433 -16.97 16.86 3.69
N ASN A 434 -17.96 16.53 2.86
CA ASN A 434 -19.06 15.61 3.15
C ASN A 434 -20.00 16.02 4.32
N THR A 435 -20.02 17.31 4.70
CA THR A 435 -20.83 17.81 5.84
C THR A 435 -22.19 18.37 5.44
N GLN A 436 -22.41 18.70 4.17
CA GLN A 436 -23.62 19.38 3.66
C GLN A 436 -23.95 20.70 4.38
N HIS A 437 -22.92 21.44 4.82
CA HIS A 437 -23.14 22.68 5.56
C HIS A 437 -23.76 23.77 4.66
N ARG A 438 -25.00 24.18 4.99
CA ARG A 438 -25.79 25.16 4.21
C ARG A 438 -25.06 26.47 3.95
N ARG A 439 -24.64 27.18 5.01
CA ARG A 439 -23.99 28.50 4.90
C ARG A 439 -22.73 28.48 4.03
N MET A 440 -21.86 27.48 4.22
CA MET A 440 -20.63 27.33 3.44
C MET A 440 -20.95 27.07 1.97
N SER A 441 -21.95 26.21 1.68
CA SER A 441 -22.40 25.97 0.30
C SER A 441 -22.95 27.23 -0.37
N GLU A 442 -23.72 28.04 0.36
CA GLU A 442 -24.25 29.32 -0.12
C GLU A 442 -23.14 30.33 -0.43
N ILE A 443 -22.13 30.42 0.46
CA ILE A 443 -20.94 31.25 0.24
C ILE A 443 -20.21 30.80 -1.04
N MET A 444 -19.93 29.50 -1.19
CA MET A 444 -19.23 28.99 -2.38
C MET A 444 -20.02 29.26 -3.67
N LEU A 445 -21.34 29.06 -3.66
CA LEU A 445 -22.17 29.37 -4.83
C LEU A 445 -22.14 30.86 -5.16
N SER A 446 -22.20 31.73 -4.15
CA SER A 446 -22.14 33.18 -4.37
C SER A 446 -20.81 33.65 -4.95
N GLU A 447 -19.69 32.99 -4.63
CA GLU A 447 -18.38 33.28 -5.23
C GLU A 447 -18.30 32.81 -6.69
N ILE A 448 -19.00 31.73 -7.06
CA ILE A 448 -19.09 31.27 -8.46
C ILE A 448 -19.96 32.22 -9.28
N GLU A 449 -21.06 32.71 -8.71
CA GLU A 449 -22.04 33.59 -9.34
C GLU A 449 -21.63 35.06 -9.42
N PHE A 450 -20.64 35.49 -8.63
CA PHE A 450 -20.28 36.89 -8.54
C PHE A 450 -19.95 37.47 -9.92
N ILE A 451 -20.59 38.59 -10.28
CA ILE A 451 -20.31 39.36 -11.48
C ILE A 451 -19.84 40.73 -10.98
N ASP A 452 -18.67 41.17 -11.42
CA ASP A 452 -18.14 42.48 -11.06
C ASP A 452 -19.14 43.55 -11.54
N GLY A 453 -19.52 44.48 -10.65
CA GLY A 453 -20.33 45.64 -11.02
C GLY A 453 -19.54 46.57 -11.95
N GLU A 454 -20.21 47.24 -12.88
CA GLU A 454 -19.60 48.17 -13.87
C GLU A 454 -19.04 49.49 -13.27
N ASP A 455 -18.41 49.45 -12.10
CA ASP A 455 -17.70 50.61 -11.56
C ASP A 455 -16.30 50.71 -12.19
N SER A 456 -16.23 51.47 -13.28
CA SER A 456 -15.05 51.71 -14.14
C SER A 456 -13.85 52.40 -13.46
N SER A 457 -13.85 52.53 -12.13
CA SER A 457 -12.79 53.18 -11.34
C SER A 457 -11.97 52.23 -10.45
N ALA A 458 -12.35 50.97 -10.31
CA ALA A 458 -11.55 49.97 -9.58
C ALA A 458 -10.57 49.27 -10.55
N PRO A 459 -9.32 48.97 -10.14
CA PRO A 459 -8.46 48.11 -10.94
C PRO A 459 -9.19 46.78 -11.15
N THR A 460 -9.21 46.28 -12.39
CA THR A 460 -9.81 44.97 -12.74
C THR A 460 -9.49 43.96 -11.65
N ASP A 461 -10.52 43.48 -10.95
CA ASP A 461 -10.37 42.66 -9.76
C ASP A 461 -9.76 41.30 -10.13
N THR A 462 -8.43 41.24 -10.09
CA THR A 462 -7.61 40.05 -10.42
C THR A 462 -7.81 38.89 -9.45
N LEU A 463 -8.66 39.06 -8.43
CA LEU A 463 -8.95 38.00 -7.48
C LEU A 463 -9.83 36.89 -8.07
N ARG A 464 -10.93 37.26 -8.74
CA ARG A 464 -12.00 36.33 -9.14
C ARG A 464 -11.77 35.72 -10.52
N ASP A 465 -10.54 35.29 -10.74
CA ASP A 465 -10.09 34.60 -11.94
C ASP A 465 -10.67 33.17 -12.04
N GLU A 466 -10.50 32.55 -13.21
CA GLU A 466 -10.99 31.20 -13.52
C GLU A 466 -10.53 30.18 -12.45
N GLY A 467 -9.27 30.23 -12.02
CA GLY A 467 -8.73 29.36 -10.98
C GLY A 467 -9.37 29.53 -9.60
N TYR A 468 -9.74 30.74 -9.21
CA TYR A 468 -10.43 31.01 -7.94
C TYR A 468 -11.86 30.43 -7.97
N ARG A 469 -12.59 30.71 -9.05
CA ARG A 469 -13.95 30.18 -9.25
C ARG A 469 -13.93 28.67 -9.34
N LEU A 470 -12.96 28.08 -10.04
CA LEU A 470 -12.77 26.64 -10.11
C LEU A 470 -12.54 26.04 -8.72
N ALA A 471 -11.70 26.68 -7.89
CA ALA A 471 -11.50 26.25 -6.51
C ALA A 471 -12.78 26.33 -5.67
N ALA A 472 -13.60 27.38 -5.85
CA ALA A 472 -14.93 27.48 -5.24
C ALA A 472 -15.88 26.35 -5.70
N GLY A 473 -15.83 25.99 -6.99
CA GLY A 473 -16.60 24.87 -7.56
C GLY A 473 -16.18 23.52 -6.98
N PHE A 474 -14.87 23.27 -6.87
CA PHE A 474 -14.36 22.10 -6.16
C PHE A 474 -14.76 22.10 -4.69
N ALA A 475 -14.61 23.23 -3.98
CA ALA A 475 -14.97 23.35 -2.57
C ALA A 475 -16.45 23.05 -2.32
N LEU A 476 -17.35 23.63 -3.13
CA LEU A 476 -18.79 23.35 -3.11
C LEU A 476 -19.08 21.86 -3.35
N GLY A 477 -18.34 21.26 -4.29
CA GLY A 477 -18.38 19.83 -4.59
C GLY A 477 -17.93 18.95 -3.43
N PHE A 478 -16.81 19.26 -2.77
CA PHE A 478 -16.31 18.51 -1.61
C PHE A 478 -17.28 18.59 -0.42
N ILE A 479 -17.90 19.74 -0.17
CA ILE A 479 -18.89 19.90 0.91
C ILE A 479 -20.10 18.98 0.71
N ASN A 480 -20.54 18.82 -0.54
CA ASN A 480 -21.76 18.10 -0.94
C ASN A 480 -21.48 16.81 -1.72
N LEU A 481 -20.31 16.20 -1.48
CA LEU A 481 -19.77 15.12 -2.30
C LEU A 481 -20.69 13.89 -2.34
N GLY A 482 -21.09 13.47 -3.55
CA GLY A 482 -21.84 12.24 -3.79
C GLY A 482 -23.25 12.20 -3.17
N LYS A 483 -23.82 13.35 -2.80
CA LYS A 483 -25.15 13.41 -2.14
C LYS A 483 -26.32 13.35 -3.12
N GLY A 484 -26.08 13.71 -4.38
CA GLY A 484 -27.10 13.68 -5.43
C GLY A 484 -28.34 14.49 -5.06
N LYS A 485 -29.50 13.82 -5.02
CA LYS A 485 -30.80 14.43 -4.69
C LYS A 485 -31.01 14.65 -3.19
N ASP A 486 -30.23 14.00 -2.32
CA ASP A 486 -30.34 14.15 -0.86
C ASP A 486 -29.66 15.43 -0.38
N LEU A 487 -30.22 16.58 -0.78
CA LEU A 487 -29.65 17.91 -0.51
C LEU A 487 -30.17 18.55 0.79
N LYS A 488 -31.03 17.86 1.56
CA LYS A 488 -31.58 18.32 2.85
C LYS A 488 -31.93 19.82 2.85
N GLY A 489 -31.26 20.63 3.68
CA GLY A 489 -31.48 22.07 3.81
C GLY A 489 -30.97 22.97 2.66
N LEU A 490 -30.50 22.38 1.56
CA LEU A 490 -30.07 23.08 0.35
C LEU A 490 -31.16 23.10 -0.74
N HIS A 491 -32.32 22.45 -0.54
CA HIS A 491 -33.39 22.43 -1.54
C HIS A 491 -33.88 23.86 -1.87
N ASP A 492 -34.14 24.67 -0.84
CA ASP A 492 -34.58 26.07 -0.97
C ASP A 492 -33.55 26.99 -1.67
N MET A 493 -32.30 26.55 -1.79
CA MET A 493 -31.24 27.33 -2.42
C MET A 493 -31.29 27.23 -3.95
N HIS A 494 -32.07 26.30 -4.51
CA HIS A 494 -32.14 25.99 -5.94
C HIS A 494 -30.75 25.74 -6.55
N LEU A 495 -29.87 25.07 -5.78
CA LEU A 495 -28.45 24.87 -6.09
C LEU A 495 -28.23 24.33 -7.52
N VAL A 496 -28.99 23.31 -7.90
CA VAL A 496 -28.85 22.62 -9.20
C VAL A 496 -29.23 23.54 -10.36
N GLU A 497 -30.34 24.25 -10.24
CA GLU A 497 -30.88 25.12 -11.30
C GLU A 497 -29.92 26.29 -11.55
N ARG A 498 -29.40 26.89 -10.48
CA ARG A 498 -28.43 27.99 -10.53
C ARG A 498 -27.09 27.56 -11.13
N LEU A 499 -26.58 26.40 -10.72
CA LEU A 499 -25.35 25.87 -11.32
C LEU A 499 -25.53 25.51 -12.79
N LEU A 500 -26.68 24.92 -13.17
CA LEU A 500 -26.98 24.60 -14.57
C LEU A 500 -27.16 25.86 -15.43
N SER A 501 -27.74 26.93 -14.88
CA SER A 501 -27.85 28.20 -15.61
C SER A 501 -26.48 28.81 -15.94
N ILE A 502 -25.47 28.57 -15.09
CA ILE A 502 -24.08 29.01 -15.36
C ILE A 502 -23.38 28.02 -16.31
N ALA A 503 -23.54 26.72 -16.07
CA ALA A 503 -22.83 25.70 -16.83
C ALA A 503 -23.28 25.61 -18.28
N VAL A 504 -24.59 25.69 -18.55
CA VAL A 504 -25.21 25.43 -19.87
C VAL A 504 -26.02 26.62 -20.40
N GLY A 505 -26.43 27.56 -19.54
CA GLY A 505 -27.33 28.65 -19.91
C GLY A 505 -26.78 29.59 -20.99
N SER A 506 -27.71 30.26 -21.68
CA SER A 506 -27.39 31.27 -22.69
C SER A 506 -26.70 32.47 -22.08
N LYS A 507 -25.53 32.82 -22.61
CA LYS A 507 -24.71 33.93 -22.11
C LYS A 507 -25.02 35.20 -22.88
N LYS A 508 -25.14 36.33 -22.18
CA LYS A 508 -25.23 37.65 -22.82
C LYS A 508 -23.88 37.99 -23.44
N VAL A 509 -23.87 38.43 -24.70
CA VAL A 509 -22.66 38.71 -25.51
C VAL A 509 -21.66 39.60 -24.77
N ASN A 510 -22.14 40.61 -24.03
CA ASN A 510 -21.28 41.58 -23.31
C ASN A 510 -20.56 40.99 -22.08
N ILE A 511 -21.03 39.86 -21.53
CA ILE A 511 -20.54 39.28 -20.26
C ILE A 511 -20.01 37.85 -20.48
N VAL A 512 -19.87 37.40 -21.74
CA VAL A 512 -19.43 36.02 -22.07
C VAL A 512 -18.09 35.69 -21.44
N HIS A 513 -17.12 36.59 -21.48
CA HIS A 513 -15.78 36.34 -20.92
C HIS A 513 -15.76 36.11 -19.41
N ILE A 514 -16.68 36.72 -18.67
CA ILE A 514 -16.80 36.53 -17.21
C ILE A 514 -17.58 35.24 -16.91
N LEU A 515 -18.68 35.01 -17.63
CA LEU A 515 -19.49 33.80 -17.49
C LEU A 515 -18.71 32.55 -17.90
N ASP A 516 -17.79 32.66 -18.87
CA ASP A 516 -16.87 31.59 -19.26
C ASP A 516 -15.96 31.16 -18.11
N LYS A 517 -15.42 32.11 -17.32
CA LYS A 517 -14.59 31.79 -16.15
C LYS A 517 -15.35 30.98 -15.08
N SER A 518 -16.67 31.14 -14.97
CA SER A 518 -17.51 30.40 -14.02
C SER A 518 -17.97 29.03 -14.52
N THR A 519 -17.92 28.76 -15.83
CA THR A 519 -18.51 27.53 -16.40
C THR A 519 -17.79 26.26 -15.98
N ALA A 520 -16.46 26.27 -15.93
CA ALA A 520 -15.67 25.13 -15.46
C ALA A 520 -15.99 24.81 -13.98
N ALA A 521 -16.07 25.85 -13.15
CA ALA A 521 -16.44 25.73 -11.74
C ALA A 521 -17.82 25.12 -11.54
N ALA A 522 -18.84 25.63 -12.26
CA ALA A 522 -20.20 25.13 -12.16
C ALA A 522 -20.32 23.67 -12.65
N THR A 523 -19.65 23.33 -13.76
CA THR A 523 -19.62 21.96 -14.31
C THR A 523 -19.01 20.98 -13.30
N VAL A 524 -17.86 21.33 -12.71
CA VAL A 524 -17.20 20.49 -11.70
C VAL A 524 -18.04 20.38 -10.42
N ALA A 525 -18.62 21.48 -9.93
CA ALA A 525 -19.46 21.47 -8.74
C ALA A 525 -20.65 20.51 -8.91
N VAL A 526 -21.38 20.61 -10.02
CA VAL A 526 -22.50 19.70 -10.34
C VAL A 526 -22.02 18.26 -10.41
N THR A 527 -20.87 18.02 -11.06
CA THR A 527 -20.28 16.69 -11.19
C THR A 527 -19.99 16.06 -9.82
N LEU A 528 -19.40 16.81 -8.89
CA LEU A 528 -19.03 16.32 -7.57
C LEU A 528 -20.25 16.12 -6.66
N VAL A 529 -21.25 17.00 -6.74
CA VAL A 529 -22.50 16.88 -5.97
C VAL A 529 -23.29 15.64 -6.42
N PHE A 530 -23.39 15.40 -7.72
CA PHE A 530 -24.16 14.29 -8.31
C PHE A 530 -23.30 13.07 -8.68
N MET A 531 -22.08 13.00 -8.17
CA MET A 531 -21.15 11.90 -8.43
C MET A 531 -21.81 10.54 -8.10
N LYS A 532 -21.74 9.59 -9.05
CA LYS A 532 -22.30 8.23 -8.94
C LYS A 532 -23.80 8.13 -8.62
N SER A 533 -24.56 9.21 -8.79
CA SER A 533 -26.00 9.23 -8.46
C SER A 533 -26.91 8.55 -9.49
N GLN A 534 -26.42 8.26 -10.70
CA GLN A 534 -27.19 7.71 -11.83
C GLN A 534 -28.41 8.57 -12.23
N ASP A 535 -28.34 9.90 -12.04
CA ASP A 535 -29.43 10.80 -12.46
C ASP A 535 -29.34 11.12 -13.96
N GLU A 536 -30.06 10.34 -14.77
CA GLU A 536 -30.11 10.53 -16.22
C GLU A 536 -30.63 11.91 -16.65
N ALA A 537 -31.59 12.49 -15.91
CA ALA A 537 -32.20 13.75 -16.30
C ALA A 537 -31.19 14.90 -16.22
N LEU A 538 -30.36 14.89 -15.17
CA LEU A 538 -29.28 15.85 -15.01
C LEU A 538 -28.12 15.55 -15.96
N ALA A 539 -27.76 14.28 -16.13
CA ALA A 539 -26.70 13.85 -17.04
C ALA A 539 -26.95 14.29 -18.50
N ARG A 540 -28.22 14.25 -18.97
CA ARG A 540 -28.60 14.77 -20.30
C ARG A 540 -28.52 16.29 -20.40
N LYS A 541 -28.84 17.03 -19.32
CA LYS A 541 -28.79 18.50 -19.31
C LYS A 541 -27.37 19.05 -19.36
N ILE A 542 -26.43 18.39 -18.68
CA ILE A 542 -25.01 18.83 -18.63
C ILE A 542 -24.18 18.37 -19.83
N ASP A 543 -24.71 17.45 -20.62
CA ASP A 543 -24.02 16.83 -21.75
C ASP A 543 -23.59 17.85 -22.81
N VAL A 544 -22.74 17.38 -23.71
CA VAL A 544 -22.36 18.10 -24.92
C VAL A 544 -23.61 18.30 -25.81
N PRO A 545 -23.77 19.47 -26.45
CA PRO A 545 -24.89 19.71 -27.38
C PRO A 545 -24.94 18.70 -28.54
N ASP A 546 -26.13 18.39 -29.04
CA ASP A 546 -26.30 17.41 -30.13
C ASP A 546 -25.94 17.95 -31.52
N THR A 547 -25.98 19.28 -31.71
CA THR A 547 -25.79 19.93 -33.02
C THR A 547 -24.47 20.68 -33.09
N ILE A 548 -23.80 20.61 -34.25
CA ILE A 548 -22.49 21.24 -34.46
C ILE A 548 -22.55 22.76 -34.32
N HIS A 549 -23.64 23.40 -34.76
CA HIS A 549 -23.82 24.86 -34.63
C HIS A 549 -23.83 25.36 -33.18
N GLN A 550 -24.23 24.50 -32.22
CA GLN A 550 -24.17 24.85 -30.81
C GLN A 550 -22.75 24.81 -30.25
N PHE A 551 -21.80 24.21 -30.97
CA PHE A 551 -20.41 24.15 -30.53
C PHE A 551 -19.71 25.50 -30.64
N ASP A 552 -20.15 26.37 -31.55
CA ASP A 552 -19.58 27.72 -31.73
C ASP A 552 -19.76 28.60 -30.48
N TYR A 553 -20.73 28.28 -29.61
CA TYR A 553 -21.03 29.02 -28.38
C TYR A 553 -20.30 28.50 -27.14
N VAL A 554 -19.55 27.40 -27.24
CA VAL A 554 -18.91 26.74 -26.09
C VAL A 554 -17.41 26.60 -26.34
N ARG A 555 -16.60 27.05 -25.36
CA ARG A 555 -15.15 26.91 -25.41
C ARG A 555 -14.75 25.41 -25.50
N PRO A 556 -13.78 25.03 -26.36
CA PRO A 556 -13.50 23.62 -26.64
C PRO A 556 -13.08 22.75 -25.45
N ASP A 557 -12.37 23.31 -24.47
CA ASP A 557 -11.94 22.60 -23.26
C ASP A 557 -13.09 22.28 -22.30
N ILE A 558 -14.15 23.08 -22.29
CA ILE A 558 -15.36 22.82 -21.50
C ILE A 558 -16.04 21.52 -21.97
N PHE A 559 -15.95 21.15 -23.25
CA PHE A 559 -16.50 19.88 -23.73
C PHE A 559 -15.87 18.68 -23.05
N LEU A 560 -14.57 18.73 -22.74
CA LEU A 560 -13.90 17.68 -21.99
C LEU A 560 -14.55 17.55 -20.60
N LEU A 561 -14.71 18.67 -19.88
CA LEU A 561 -15.31 18.68 -18.54
C LEU A 561 -16.78 18.26 -18.54
N ARG A 562 -17.59 18.67 -19.52
CA ARG A 562 -19.00 18.27 -19.66
C ARG A 562 -19.15 16.80 -19.99
N THR A 563 -18.31 16.29 -20.91
CA THR A 563 -18.28 14.86 -21.23
C THR A 563 -17.90 14.06 -19.99
N LEU A 564 -16.89 14.51 -19.25
CA LEU A 564 -16.49 13.88 -18.00
C LEU A 564 -17.61 13.94 -16.94
N ALA A 565 -18.29 15.08 -16.81
CA ALA A 565 -19.38 15.30 -15.88
C ALA A 565 -20.50 14.28 -16.07
N ARG A 566 -21.00 14.14 -17.32
CA ARG A 566 -22.04 13.18 -17.67
C ARG A 566 -21.68 11.77 -17.23
N HIS A 567 -20.47 11.30 -17.53
CA HIS A 567 -20.07 9.93 -17.26
C HIS A 567 -19.75 9.69 -15.78
N LEU A 568 -19.23 10.68 -15.04
CA LEU A 568 -19.04 10.54 -13.58
C LEU A 568 -20.38 10.50 -12.82
N ILE A 569 -21.41 11.16 -13.32
CA ILE A 569 -22.78 11.02 -12.81
C ILE A 569 -23.32 9.63 -13.14
N MET A 570 -23.18 9.19 -14.41
CA MET A 570 -23.56 7.87 -14.91
C MET A 570 -22.46 6.81 -14.75
N TRP A 571 -21.93 6.69 -13.53
CA TRP A 571 -20.73 5.89 -13.22
C TRP A 571 -20.78 4.42 -13.64
N ASN A 572 -21.95 3.77 -13.51
CA ASN A 572 -22.12 2.34 -13.78
C ASN A 572 -22.08 2.02 -15.28
N ASP A 573 -22.37 3.00 -16.13
CA ASP A 573 -22.41 2.83 -17.58
C ASP A 573 -21.02 2.83 -18.23
N ILE A 574 -19.98 3.25 -17.49
CA ILE A 574 -18.63 3.40 -18.03
C ILE A 574 -18.02 2.02 -18.34
N ARG A 575 -17.73 1.76 -19.62
CA ARG A 575 -17.03 0.55 -20.08
C ARG A 575 -15.75 0.93 -20.82
N GLY A 576 -14.63 0.32 -20.46
CA GLY A 576 -13.33 0.56 -21.10
C GLY A 576 -13.17 -0.15 -22.46
N THR A 577 -14.13 0.01 -23.38
CA THR A 577 -14.14 -0.68 -24.68
C THR A 577 -14.28 0.31 -25.84
N PHE A 578 -13.78 -0.04 -27.03
CA PHE A 578 -13.92 0.80 -28.24
C PHE A 578 -15.37 1.12 -28.60
N PRO A 579 -16.33 0.16 -28.55
CA PRO A 579 -17.73 0.46 -28.85
C PRO A 579 -18.34 1.50 -27.92
N TRP A 580 -17.98 1.48 -26.63
CA TRP A 580 -18.47 2.46 -25.65
C TRP A 580 -18.00 3.87 -25.99
N ILE A 581 -16.71 4.04 -26.32
CA ILE A 581 -16.17 5.34 -26.76
C ILE A 581 -16.88 5.83 -28.03
N LYS A 582 -17.13 4.94 -29.00
CA LYS A 582 -17.86 5.28 -30.23
C LYS A 582 -19.31 5.70 -29.96
N GLN A 583 -19.99 5.08 -28.99
CA GLN A 583 -21.36 5.42 -28.61
C GLN A 583 -21.44 6.77 -27.87
N GLY A 584 -20.43 7.08 -27.05
CA GLY A 584 -20.32 8.35 -26.33
C GLY A 584 -20.06 9.58 -27.21
N LEU A 585 -19.64 9.38 -28.47
CA LEU A 585 -19.42 10.48 -29.42
C LEU A 585 -20.74 10.97 -30.06
N PRO A 586 -20.88 12.30 -30.29
CA PRO A 586 -21.95 12.87 -31.10
C PRO A 586 -22.03 12.21 -32.48
N LYS A 587 -23.25 12.07 -33.03
CA LYS A 587 -23.49 11.33 -34.29
C LYS A 587 -22.56 11.76 -35.42
N ALA A 588 -22.29 13.06 -35.54
CA ALA A 588 -21.39 13.63 -36.54
C ALA A 588 -19.95 13.09 -36.47
N TYR A 589 -19.43 12.81 -35.27
CA TYR A 589 -18.03 12.39 -35.08
C TYR A 589 -17.82 10.87 -35.01
N ARG A 590 -18.89 10.06 -35.01
CA ARG A 590 -18.79 8.60 -34.87
C ARG A 590 -17.97 7.91 -35.97
N HIS A 591 -17.88 8.51 -37.15
CA HIS A 591 -17.04 8.01 -38.25
C HIS A 591 -15.55 8.26 -38.01
N LYS A 592 -15.18 9.36 -37.33
CA LYS A 592 -13.79 9.73 -36.98
C LYS A 592 -13.26 9.06 -35.70
N ALA A 593 -14.08 8.26 -35.00
CA ALA A 593 -13.77 7.70 -33.68
C ALA A 593 -12.45 6.92 -33.58
N LEU A 594 -11.97 6.36 -34.70
CA LEU A 594 -10.73 5.58 -34.76
C LEU A 594 -9.47 6.39 -35.11
N LEU A 595 -9.58 7.70 -35.41
CA LEU A 595 -8.43 8.58 -35.68
C LEU A 595 -7.43 8.06 -36.74
N ASN A 596 -7.83 7.15 -37.65
CA ASN A 596 -6.93 6.60 -38.66
C ASN A 596 -6.70 7.59 -39.81
N ASP A 597 -7.77 8.26 -40.24
CA ASP A 597 -7.85 8.99 -41.52
C ASP A 597 -7.73 10.52 -41.37
N THR A 598 -7.03 11.01 -40.35
CA THR A 598 -6.80 12.45 -40.15
C THR A 598 -5.43 12.89 -40.70
N PRO A 599 -5.35 13.39 -41.96
CA PRO A 599 -4.08 13.78 -42.59
C PRO A 599 -3.54 15.13 -42.11
N SER A 600 -4.42 16.04 -41.70
CA SER A 600 -4.08 17.41 -41.25
C SER A 600 -4.85 17.79 -39.99
N LEU A 601 -4.25 18.68 -39.19
CA LEU A 601 -4.89 19.25 -37.99
C LEU A 601 -5.70 20.50 -38.40
N SER A 602 -6.87 20.70 -37.79
CA SER A 602 -7.72 21.88 -37.99
C SER A 602 -8.40 22.24 -36.67
N THR A 603 -8.67 23.53 -36.45
CA THR A 603 -9.43 24.00 -35.30
C THR A 603 -10.90 23.52 -35.28
N GLU A 604 -11.46 23.11 -36.42
CA GLU A 604 -12.82 22.55 -36.49
C GLU A 604 -12.96 21.24 -35.70
N ASP A 605 -11.87 20.49 -35.57
CA ASP A 605 -11.83 19.22 -34.84
C ASP A 605 -11.49 19.39 -33.33
N LEU A 606 -11.34 20.62 -32.81
CA LEU A 606 -11.04 20.86 -31.38
C LEU A 606 -12.10 20.28 -30.42
N PRO A 607 -13.41 20.45 -30.66
CA PRO A 607 -14.43 19.85 -29.79
C PRO A 607 -14.31 18.32 -29.79
N PHE A 608 -14.07 17.73 -30.96
CA PHE A 608 -13.91 16.29 -31.11
C PHE A 608 -12.74 15.73 -30.28
N PHE A 609 -11.56 16.35 -30.33
CA PHE A 609 -10.42 15.89 -29.54
C PHE A 609 -10.66 15.99 -28.02
N ASN A 610 -11.28 17.08 -27.57
CA ASN A 610 -11.59 17.29 -26.15
C ASN A 610 -12.66 16.32 -25.62
N ILE A 611 -13.71 16.03 -26.40
CA ILE A 611 -14.72 15.03 -26.03
C ILE A 611 -14.07 13.65 -25.92
N LEU A 612 -13.23 13.28 -26.89
CA LEU A 612 -12.54 11.99 -26.89
C LEU A 612 -11.60 11.85 -25.69
N ALA A 613 -10.84 12.90 -25.35
CA ALA A 613 -10.01 12.94 -24.16
C ALA A 613 -10.85 12.83 -22.87
N GLY A 614 -12.02 13.49 -22.82
CA GLY A 614 -12.96 13.41 -21.69
C GLY A 614 -13.48 11.99 -21.45
N LEU A 615 -13.88 11.29 -22.52
CA LEU A 615 -14.28 9.87 -22.44
C LEU A 615 -13.16 8.99 -21.90
N CYS A 616 -11.93 9.19 -22.39
CA CYS A 616 -10.79 8.41 -21.96
C CYS A 616 -10.39 8.71 -20.50
N LEU A 617 -10.50 9.97 -20.06
CA LEU A 617 -10.29 10.35 -18.67
C LEU A 617 -11.35 9.74 -17.75
N SER A 618 -12.63 9.70 -18.16
CA SER A 618 -13.69 9.01 -17.41
C SER A 618 -13.40 7.52 -17.24
N ILE A 619 -12.91 6.84 -18.29
CA ILE A 619 -12.44 5.45 -18.19
C ILE A 619 -11.27 5.36 -17.18
N GLY A 620 -10.31 6.28 -17.27
CA GLY A 620 -9.14 6.33 -16.38
C GLY A 620 -9.49 6.51 -14.90
N LEU A 621 -10.52 7.29 -14.60
CA LEU A 621 -11.05 7.49 -13.24
C LEU A 621 -11.89 6.30 -12.76
N ARG A 622 -12.70 5.69 -13.62
CA ARG A 622 -13.53 4.51 -13.29
C ARG A 622 -12.70 3.29 -12.92
N PHE A 623 -11.62 3.05 -13.65
CA PHE A 623 -10.77 1.87 -13.52
C PHE A 623 -9.45 2.20 -12.81
N ALA A 624 -9.40 3.30 -12.03
CA ALA A 624 -8.20 3.73 -11.30
C ALA A 624 -7.69 2.61 -10.39
N GLY A 625 -6.42 2.22 -10.56
CA GLY A 625 -5.79 1.16 -9.77
C GLY A 625 -6.39 -0.24 -9.94
N SER A 626 -7.17 -0.50 -11.00
CA SER A 626 -7.73 -1.83 -11.27
C SER A 626 -6.70 -2.80 -11.87
N GLY A 627 -5.70 -2.27 -12.58
CA GLY A 627 -4.70 -3.09 -13.29
C GLY A 627 -5.27 -3.86 -14.48
N SER A 628 -6.43 -3.49 -15.02
CA SER A 628 -7.06 -4.18 -16.15
C SER A 628 -6.26 -3.99 -17.45
N THR A 629 -5.82 -5.11 -18.05
CA THR A 629 -5.00 -5.13 -19.27
C THR A 629 -5.80 -4.76 -20.52
N GLU A 630 -7.10 -5.06 -20.54
CA GLU A 630 -8.02 -4.72 -21.64
C GLU A 630 -8.21 -3.21 -21.75
N VAL A 631 -8.56 -2.57 -20.64
CA VAL A 631 -8.77 -1.12 -20.55
C VAL A 631 -7.47 -0.37 -20.87
N ARG A 632 -6.34 -0.85 -20.33
CA ARG A 632 -5.01 -0.36 -20.66
C ARG A 632 -4.76 -0.43 -22.17
N GLY A 633 -5.11 -1.54 -22.83
CA GLY A 633 -4.93 -1.71 -24.28
C GLY A 633 -5.66 -0.64 -25.10
N VAL A 634 -6.91 -0.34 -24.73
CA VAL A 634 -7.71 0.72 -25.39
C VAL A 634 -7.09 2.10 -25.17
N LEU A 635 -6.74 2.46 -23.94
CA LEU A 635 -6.17 3.77 -23.62
C LEU A 635 -4.79 3.98 -24.27
N VAL A 636 -3.92 2.97 -24.27
CA VAL A 636 -2.61 3.02 -24.94
C VAL A 636 -2.78 3.17 -26.45
N TRP A 637 -3.79 2.52 -27.05
CA TRP A 637 -4.07 2.69 -28.47
C TRP A 637 -4.44 4.14 -28.80
N TYR A 638 -5.33 4.77 -28.04
CA TYR A 638 -5.66 6.19 -28.23
C TYR A 638 -4.44 7.08 -27.97
N LEU A 639 -3.65 6.80 -26.93
CA LEU A 639 -2.40 7.54 -26.67
C LEU A 639 -1.45 7.49 -27.87
N ASP A 640 -1.25 6.31 -28.48
CA ASP A 640 -0.40 6.15 -29.67
C ASP A 640 -0.96 6.95 -30.87
N LYS A 641 -2.28 7.04 -31.03
CA LYS A 641 -2.90 7.90 -32.05
C LYS A 641 -2.67 9.38 -31.78
N PHE A 642 -2.83 9.86 -30.54
CA PHE A 642 -2.56 11.25 -30.20
C PHE A 642 -1.07 11.60 -30.32
N MET A 643 -0.17 10.68 -29.97
CA MET A 643 1.27 10.84 -30.21
C MET A 643 1.59 10.95 -31.71
N ARG A 644 0.89 10.20 -32.58
CA ARG A 644 1.00 10.35 -34.04
C ARG A 644 0.55 11.75 -34.49
N LEU A 645 -0.59 12.23 -33.99
CA LEU A 645 -1.14 13.54 -34.36
C LEU A 645 -0.21 14.69 -33.95
N CYS A 646 0.41 14.61 -32.77
CA CYS A 646 1.40 15.60 -32.33
C CYS A 646 2.62 15.70 -33.26
N ARG A 647 2.95 14.64 -33.99
CA ARG A 647 4.10 14.59 -34.93
C ARG A 647 3.76 15.12 -36.32
N LEU A 648 2.49 15.30 -36.67
CA LEU A 648 2.09 15.86 -37.97
C LEU A 648 2.60 17.31 -38.09
N PRO A 649 3.11 17.75 -39.25
CA PRO A 649 3.60 19.11 -39.44
C PRO A 649 2.48 20.15 -39.26
N ALA A 650 2.77 21.24 -38.55
CA ALA A 650 1.84 22.35 -38.29
C ALA A 650 2.49 23.65 -38.76
N LEU A 651 2.23 24.00 -40.01
CA LEU A 651 2.81 25.18 -40.66
C LEU A 651 2.00 26.43 -40.31
N ASN A 652 0.67 26.30 -40.33
CA ASN A 652 -0.27 27.40 -40.12
C ASN A 652 -0.55 27.64 -38.63
N TYR A 653 -0.95 28.87 -38.29
CA TYR A 653 -1.37 29.21 -36.92
C TYR A 653 -2.51 28.31 -36.41
N ASP A 654 -3.51 28.08 -37.27
CA ASP A 654 -4.64 27.17 -37.04
C ASP A 654 -4.17 25.75 -36.63
N GLN A 655 -3.26 25.18 -37.43
CA GLN A 655 -2.66 23.86 -37.16
C GLN A 655 -1.85 23.84 -35.86
N ARG A 656 -1.14 24.93 -35.52
CA ARG A 656 -0.38 25.03 -34.27
C ARG A 656 -1.30 25.08 -33.05
N LEU A 657 -2.43 25.79 -33.15
CA LEU A 657 -3.44 25.82 -32.10
C LEU A 657 -4.05 24.43 -31.90
N ALA A 658 -4.45 23.76 -32.99
CA ALA A 658 -4.94 22.38 -32.95
C ALA A 658 -3.92 21.42 -32.34
N ARG A 659 -2.63 21.53 -32.70
CA ARG A 659 -1.54 20.74 -32.12
C ARG A 659 -1.41 20.96 -30.61
N SER A 660 -1.58 22.19 -30.13
CA SER A 660 -1.55 22.50 -28.69
C SER A 660 -2.65 21.77 -27.92
N THR A 661 -3.88 21.77 -28.44
CA THR A 661 -5.00 21.03 -27.82
C THR A 661 -4.81 19.52 -27.89
N VAL A 662 -4.33 18.98 -29.01
CA VAL A 662 -4.00 17.55 -29.16
C VAL A 662 -2.93 17.15 -28.15
N ARG A 663 -1.94 18.01 -27.88
CA ARG A 663 -0.93 17.77 -26.85
C ARG A 663 -1.54 17.70 -25.45
N ASN A 664 -2.43 18.63 -25.09
CA ASN A 664 -3.14 18.56 -23.82
C ASN A 664 -3.95 17.26 -23.70
N CYS A 665 -4.63 16.84 -24.77
CA CYS A 665 -5.35 15.57 -24.81
C CYS A 665 -4.42 14.36 -24.66
N GLN A 666 -3.24 14.39 -25.29
CA GLN A 666 -2.20 13.37 -25.16
C GLN A 666 -1.72 13.25 -23.71
N ASP A 667 -1.55 14.37 -23.02
CA ASP A 667 -1.09 14.41 -21.63
C ASP A 667 -2.19 13.89 -20.67
N VAL A 668 -3.46 14.22 -20.92
CA VAL A 668 -4.62 13.66 -20.21
C VAL A 668 -4.73 12.14 -20.42
N LEU A 669 -4.53 11.66 -21.66
CA LEU A 669 -4.52 10.23 -21.98
C LEU A 669 -3.35 9.48 -21.32
N ALA A 670 -2.16 10.10 -21.28
CA ALA A 670 -1.01 9.55 -20.61
C ALA A 670 -1.27 9.38 -19.10
N LEU A 671 -1.89 10.38 -18.47
CA LEU A 671 -2.35 10.29 -17.09
C LEU A 671 -3.42 9.21 -16.92
N ALA A 672 -4.46 9.18 -17.76
CA ALA A 672 -5.54 8.18 -17.68
C ALA A 672 -5.03 6.73 -17.84
N ALA A 673 -4.09 6.49 -18.76
CA ALA A 673 -3.47 5.17 -18.92
C ALA A 673 -2.63 4.80 -17.69
N ALA A 674 -1.92 5.77 -17.10
CA ALA A 674 -1.16 5.56 -15.87
C ALA A 674 -2.08 5.33 -14.66
N THR A 675 -3.22 6.02 -14.54
CA THR A 675 -4.14 5.85 -13.40
C THR A 675 -4.74 4.45 -13.35
N VAL A 676 -5.09 3.86 -14.51
CA VAL A 676 -5.59 2.47 -14.56
C VAL A 676 -4.54 1.48 -14.07
N MET A 677 -3.28 1.70 -14.44
CA MET A 677 -2.14 0.86 -14.10
C MET A 677 -1.36 1.37 -12.88
N ALA A 678 -1.97 2.20 -12.03
CA ALA A 678 -1.29 2.87 -10.92
C ALA A 678 -0.61 1.86 -9.97
N GLY A 679 0.69 2.06 -9.72
CA GLY A 679 1.54 1.19 -8.90
C GLY A 679 2.02 -0.12 -9.56
N SER A 680 1.45 -0.54 -10.69
CA SER A 680 1.81 -1.84 -11.31
C SER A 680 3.16 -1.84 -12.04
N GLY A 681 3.67 -0.66 -12.44
CA GLY A 681 4.89 -0.57 -13.24
C GLY A 681 4.75 -1.08 -14.69
N ASP A 682 3.55 -1.08 -15.28
CA ASP A 682 3.31 -1.65 -16.62
C ASP A 682 4.26 -1.11 -17.71
N LEU A 683 4.91 -2.04 -18.42
CA LEU A 683 5.95 -1.72 -19.38
C LEU A 683 5.42 -1.06 -20.67
N HIS A 684 4.20 -1.38 -21.11
CA HIS A 684 3.62 -0.79 -22.32
C HIS A 684 3.37 0.70 -22.11
N VAL A 685 2.77 1.06 -20.98
CA VAL A 685 2.58 2.46 -20.59
C VAL A 685 3.92 3.15 -20.36
N PHE A 686 4.84 2.52 -19.61
CA PHE A 686 6.15 3.13 -19.29
C PHE A 686 6.97 3.49 -20.52
N ARG A 687 6.98 2.64 -21.56
CA ARG A 687 7.71 2.93 -22.82
C ARG A 687 7.22 4.21 -23.50
N ARG A 688 5.91 4.49 -23.46
CA ARG A 688 5.34 5.72 -24.03
C ARG A 688 5.67 6.92 -23.16
N LEU A 689 5.50 6.80 -21.84
CA LEU A 689 5.85 7.85 -20.90
C LEU A 689 7.34 8.24 -20.98
N ARG A 690 8.23 7.26 -21.16
CA ARG A 690 9.66 7.50 -21.40
C ARG A 690 9.90 8.30 -22.68
N SER A 691 9.16 8.01 -23.75
CA SER A 691 9.21 8.82 -24.98
C SER A 691 8.68 10.23 -24.75
N LEU A 692 7.67 10.42 -23.91
CA LEU A 692 7.13 11.75 -23.59
C LEU A 692 8.08 12.59 -22.74
N HIS A 693 8.81 11.97 -21.82
CA HIS A 693 9.90 12.59 -21.05
C HIS A 693 11.06 13.04 -21.95
N GLY A 694 11.41 12.23 -22.96
CA GLY A 694 12.53 12.49 -23.86
C GLY A 694 12.33 13.65 -24.86
N ARG A 695 11.15 14.29 -24.90
CA ARG A 695 10.87 15.42 -25.78
C ARG A 695 11.66 16.66 -25.35
N THR A 696 12.29 17.34 -26.30
CA THR A 696 13.04 18.58 -26.09
C THR A 696 12.71 19.64 -27.16
N ASP A 697 11.51 19.55 -27.71
CA ASP A 697 11.02 20.43 -28.77
C ASP A 697 10.74 21.84 -28.21
N ALA A 698 10.83 22.87 -29.03
CA ALA A 698 10.50 24.24 -28.60
C ALA A 698 9.03 24.37 -28.19
N ASP A 699 8.15 23.59 -28.83
CA ASP A 699 6.72 23.64 -28.59
C ASP A 699 6.29 22.98 -27.27
N THR A 700 7.13 22.14 -26.64
CA THR A 700 6.72 21.43 -25.41
C THR A 700 6.72 22.36 -24.21
N THR A 701 5.55 22.49 -23.58
CA THR A 701 5.33 23.34 -22.42
C THR A 701 5.77 22.67 -21.11
N TYR A 702 5.97 23.48 -20.07
CA TYR A 702 6.26 22.99 -18.72
C TYR A 702 5.18 22.02 -18.22
N GLY A 703 3.90 22.34 -18.46
CA GLY A 703 2.76 21.50 -18.06
C GLY A 703 2.73 20.14 -18.73
N SER A 704 3.21 20.01 -19.97
CA SER A 704 3.30 18.72 -20.66
C SER A 704 4.36 17.82 -20.01
N HIS A 705 5.49 18.39 -19.59
CA HIS A 705 6.48 17.66 -18.79
C HIS A 705 5.93 17.30 -17.40
N LEU A 706 5.21 18.22 -16.76
CA LEU A 706 4.57 17.99 -15.46
C LEU A 706 3.62 16.78 -15.54
N ALA A 707 2.71 16.76 -16.52
CA ALA A 707 1.78 15.66 -16.72
C ALA A 707 2.49 14.33 -17.02
N ALA A 708 3.51 14.34 -17.89
CA ALA A 708 4.30 13.13 -18.18
C ALA A 708 5.03 12.58 -16.94
N HIS A 709 5.64 13.44 -16.13
CA HIS A 709 6.32 13.03 -14.91
C HIS A 709 5.36 12.56 -13.83
N THR A 710 4.22 13.24 -13.66
CA THR A 710 3.14 12.78 -12.79
C THR A 710 2.65 11.41 -13.24
N ALA A 711 2.46 11.16 -14.55
CA ALA A 711 2.09 9.84 -15.06
C ALA A 711 3.14 8.76 -14.76
N ILE A 712 4.44 9.06 -14.90
CA ILE A 712 5.52 8.14 -14.51
C ILE A 712 5.45 7.85 -13.01
N GLY A 713 5.24 8.88 -12.20
CA GLY A 713 5.09 8.74 -10.75
C GLY A 713 3.89 7.88 -10.35
N VAL A 714 2.74 8.07 -11.00
CA VAL A 714 1.53 7.27 -10.79
C VAL A 714 1.77 5.80 -11.11
N LEU A 715 2.48 5.50 -12.20
CA LEU A 715 2.77 4.14 -12.61
C LEU A 715 3.62 3.37 -11.58
N PHE A 716 4.52 4.08 -10.88
CA PHE A 716 5.42 3.56 -9.84
C PHE A 716 5.07 4.06 -8.44
N LEU A 717 3.79 4.34 -8.17
CA LEU A 717 3.31 4.91 -6.92
C LEU A 717 3.85 4.14 -5.69
N ALA A 718 4.56 4.84 -4.81
CA ALA A 718 5.19 4.31 -3.60
C ALA A 718 6.13 3.10 -3.81
N GLY A 719 6.72 2.95 -5.00
CA GLY A 719 7.52 1.78 -5.39
C GLY A 719 6.68 0.55 -5.75
N GLY A 720 5.39 0.74 -6.02
CA GLY A 720 4.42 -0.32 -6.33
C GLY A 720 3.70 -0.90 -5.12
N THR A 721 3.84 -0.28 -3.94
CA THR A 721 3.13 -0.72 -2.72
C THR A 721 1.73 -0.09 -2.57
N HIS A 722 1.49 1.02 -3.25
CA HIS A 722 0.24 1.76 -3.22
C HIS A 722 -0.37 1.86 -4.62
N THR A 723 -1.67 2.07 -4.66
CA THR A 723 -2.44 2.32 -5.87
C THR A 723 -3.56 3.31 -5.57
N PHE A 724 -4.42 3.63 -6.53
CA PHE A 724 -5.54 4.54 -6.30
C PHE A 724 -6.84 3.80 -5.97
N GLY A 725 -7.65 4.38 -5.09
CA GLY A 725 -9.01 3.94 -4.83
C GLY A 725 -10.04 4.58 -5.76
N THR A 726 -11.24 4.00 -5.81
CA THR A 726 -12.40 4.58 -6.51
C THR A 726 -13.47 5.11 -5.56
N SER A 727 -13.18 5.34 -4.27
CA SER A 727 -14.10 6.01 -3.34
C SER A 727 -14.48 7.42 -3.84
N ASP A 728 -15.61 7.97 -3.38
CA ASP A 728 -16.07 9.30 -3.86
C ASP A 728 -15.02 10.39 -3.59
N LEU A 729 -14.39 10.34 -2.40
CA LEU A 729 -13.30 11.22 -2.04
C LEU A 729 -12.07 11.00 -2.93
N ALA A 730 -11.72 9.74 -3.22
CA ALA A 730 -10.60 9.43 -4.10
C ALA A 730 -10.85 9.97 -5.52
N VAL A 731 -12.01 9.70 -6.12
CA VAL A 731 -12.35 10.18 -7.47
C VAL A 731 -12.37 11.72 -7.53
N ALA A 732 -12.94 12.39 -6.53
CA ALA A 732 -12.94 13.85 -6.45
C ALA A 732 -11.51 14.42 -6.32
N SER A 733 -10.66 13.77 -5.53
CA SER A 733 -9.27 14.17 -5.33
C SER A 733 -8.41 13.92 -6.57
N LEU A 734 -8.65 12.81 -7.30
CA LEU A 734 -8.01 12.54 -8.59
C LEU A 734 -8.46 13.55 -9.66
N LEU A 735 -9.75 13.89 -9.72
CA LEU A 735 -10.25 14.92 -10.65
C LEU A 735 -9.60 16.28 -10.37
N LEU A 736 -9.42 16.62 -9.09
CA LEU A 736 -8.72 17.82 -8.67
C LEU A 736 -7.24 17.80 -9.09
N SER A 737 -6.52 16.72 -8.83
CA SER A 737 -5.08 16.62 -9.14
C SER A 737 -4.78 16.44 -10.62
N PHE A 738 -5.62 15.72 -11.35
CA PHE A 738 -5.47 15.45 -12.78
C PHE A 738 -6.39 16.34 -13.63
N TYR A 739 -6.73 17.53 -13.11
CA TYR A 739 -7.48 18.53 -13.88
C TYR A 739 -6.83 18.74 -15.26
N PRO A 740 -7.60 18.63 -16.37
CA PRO A 740 -7.06 18.39 -17.71
C PRO A 740 -6.25 19.55 -18.31
N LEU A 741 -6.36 20.76 -17.75
CA LEU A 741 -5.60 21.93 -18.23
C LEU A 741 -4.26 22.04 -17.49
N SER A 742 -3.16 21.74 -18.20
CA SER A 742 -1.80 21.87 -17.68
C SER A 742 -1.25 23.31 -17.84
N PRO A 743 -0.36 23.77 -16.95
CA PRO A 743 0.21 25.13 -17.03
C PRO A 743 1.15 25.30 -18.23
N ASN A 744 1.13 26.46 -18.88
CA ASN A 744 2.04 26.72 -20.01
C ASN A 744 3.48 27.00 -19.56
N HIS A 745 3.62 27.78 -18.49
CA HIS A 745 4.90 28.16 -17.88
C HIS A 745 4.90 27.84 -16.37
N VAL A 746 6.07 27.92 -15.73
CA VAL A 746 6.23 27.55 -14.30
C VAL A 746 5.35 28.38 -13.36
N GLN A 747 5.07 29.64 -13.67
CA GLN A 747 4.25 30.53 -12.83
C GLN A 747 2.76 30.56 -13.21
N ASP A 748 2.36 29.82 -14.24
CA ASP A 748 0.97 29.85 -14.73
C ASP A 748 0.03 29.14 -13.75
N ASN A 749 -0.91 29.91 -13.20
CA ASN A 749 -1.95 29.45 -12.27
C ASN A 749 -3.33 30.01 -12.63
N LYS A 750 -3.51 30.51 -13.87
CA LYS A 750 -4.74 31.24 -14.26
C LYS A 750 -5.98 30.36 -14.21
N SER A 751 -5.88 29.13 -14.71
CA SER A 751 -6.99 28.18 -14.79
C SER A 751 -7.06 27.24 -13.57
N HIS A 752 -5.93 26.89 -12.98
CA HIS A 752 -5.85 25.92 -11.89
C HIS A 752 -4.61 26.16 -11.03
N LEU A 753 -4.79 26.17 -9.70
CA LEU A 753 -3.69 26.35 -8.77
C LEU A 753 -2.78 25.10 -8.75
N GLN A 754 -1.48 25.28 -9.00
CA GLN A 754 -0.55 24.16 -9.11
C GLN A 754 -0.42 23.32 -7.82
N ALA A 755 -0.68 23.89 -6.64
CA ALA A 755 -0.68 23.15 -5.37
C ALA A 755 -1.69 21.98 -5.35
N PHE A 756 -2.81 22.10 -6.07
CA PHE A 756 -3.87 21.08 -6.13
C PHE A 756 -3.42 19.79 -6.84
N ARG A 757 -2.33 19.84 -7.60
CA ARG A 757 -1.72 18.68 -8.27
C ARG A 757 -1.21 17.61 -7.33
N HIS A 758 -1.07 17.90 -6.04
CA HIS A 758 -0.60 16.93 -5.02
C HIS A 758 -1.71 16.28 -4.20
N PHE A 759 -2.98 16.59 -4.47
CA PHE A 759 -4.12 16.03 -3.75
C PHE A 759 -4.44 14.57 -4.11
N TRP A 760 -3.76 13.98 -5.10
CA TRP A 760 -3.79 12.55 -5.38
C TRP A 760 -3.45 11.71 -4.14
N VAL A 761 -2.74 12.31 -3.18
CA VAL A 761 -2.43 11.72 -1.86
C VAL A 761 -3.70 11.28 -1.13
N LEU A 762 -4.82 12.02 -1.25
CA LEU A 762 -6.10 11.63 -0.62
C LEU A 762 -6.76 10.43 -1.31
N ALA A 763 -6.36 10.11 -2.55
CA ALA A 763 -6.86 8.98 -3.32
C ALA A 763 -5.98 7.73 -3.22
N THR A 764 -4.81 7.81 -2.60
CA THR A 764 -3.90 6.66 -2.48
C THR A 764 -4.39 5.67 -1.45
N GLU A 765 -4.45 4.41 -1.84
CA GLU A 765 -4.77 3.27 -1.00
C GLU A 765 -3.61 2.29 -0.96
N ALA A 766 -3.40 1.73 0.22
CA ALA A 766 -2.34 0.80 0.51
C ALA A 766 -2.86 -0.63 0.22
N ARG A 767 -2.74 -1.11 -1.03
CA ARG A 767 -3.28 -2.43 -1.47
C ARG A 767 -2.24 -3.51 -1.78
N CYS A 768 -0.94 -3.25 -1.60
CA CYS A 768 0.08 -4.27 -1.89
C CYS A 768 0.19 -5.27 -0.75
N LEU A 769 -0.05 -6.54 -1.05
CA LEU A 769 0.16 -7.62 -0.12
C LEU A 769 1.64 -8.01 -0.12
N VAL A 770 2.32 -7.88 1.02
CA VAL A 770 3.73 -8.25 1.19
C VAL A 770 3.84 -9.47 2.10
N PRO A 771 4.21 -10.65 1.59
CA PRO A 771 4.53 -11.79 2.44
C PRO A 771 5.91 -11.55 3.08
N ARG A 772 5.98 -11.73 4.40
CA ARG A 772 7.22 -11.72 5.16
C ARG A 772 7.40 -13.04 5.86
N ASP A 773 8.63 -13.51 5.89
CA ASP A 773 8.96 -14.66 6.70
C ASP A 773 8.91 -14.30 8.19
N VAL A 774 8.41 -15.21 9.03
CA VAL A 774 8.28 -15.00 10.48
C VAL A 774 9.64 -14.93 11.15
N GLU A 775 10.59 -15.77 10.72
CA GLU A 775 11.88 -15.92 11.39
C GLU A 775 12.84 -14.79 11.00
N THR A 776 12.93 -14.48 9.70
CA THR A 776 13.85 -13.44 9.21
C THR A 776 13.22 -12.04 9.13
N HIS A 777 11.89 -11.93 9.18
CA HIS A 777 11.12 -10.71 8.89
C HIS A 777 11.41 -10.05 7.53
N ARG A 778 12.11 -10.76 6.64
CA ARG A 778 12.43 -10.29 5.29
C ARG A 778 11.23 -10.52 4.37
N PRO A 779 10.97 -9.60 3.44
CA PRO A 779 9.96 -9.83 2.42
C PRO A 779 10.41 -10.98 1.51
N CYS A 780 9.48 -11.87 1.19
CA CYS A 780 9.72 -13.02 0.31
C CYS A 780 8.79 -12.96 -0.92
N SER A 781 8.97 -13.87 -1.88
CA SER A 781 8.07 -13.99 -3.04
C SER A 781 7.30 -15.29 -2.97
N LEU A 782 5.97 -15.22 -3.09
CA LEU A 782 5.11 -16.38 -2.83
C LEU A 782 3.85 -16.40 -3.72
N PRO A 783 3.50 -17.52 -4.37
CA PRO A 783 2.25 -17.63 -5.13
C PRO A 783 1.03 -17.62 -4.20
N ILE A 784 0.05 -16.79 -4.54
CA ILE A 784 -1.21 -16.62 -3.81
C ILE A 784 -2.40 -16.85 -4.73
N SER A 785 -3.53 -17.24 -4.15
CA SER A 785 -4.84 -17.18 -4.80
C SER A 785 -5.72 -16.15 -4.11
N VAL A 786 -6.32 -15.27 -4.91
CA VAL A 786 -7.28 -14.26 -4.48
C VAL A 786 -8.65 -14.72 -4.96
N SER A 787 -9.55 -15.01 -4.05
CA SER A 787 -10.95 -15.25 -4.36
C SER A 787 -11.70 -13.92 -4.38
N LEU A 788 -12.45 -13.67 -5.46
CA LEU A 788 -13.34 -12.53 -5.60
C LEU A 788 -14.73 -12.92 -5.13
N ARG A 789 -15.51 -11.93 -4.70
CA ARG A 789 -16.92 -12.11 -4.32
C ARG A 789 -17.80 -12.58 -5.48
N ASP A 790 -17.37 -12.32 -6.71
CA ASP A 790 -18.01 -12.78 -7.95
C ASP A 790 -17.75 -14.29 -8.23
N GLY A 791 -16.98 -14.97 -7.37
CA GLY A 791 -16.61 -16.38 -7.53
C GLY A 791 -15.36 -16.61 -8.40
N GLY A 792 -14.80 -15.55 -8.99
CA GLY A 792 -13.55 -15.62 -9.75
C GLY A 792 -12.33 -15.87 -8.86
N ILE A 793 -11.40 -16.72 -9.32
CA ILE A 793 -10.14 -17.00 -8.62
C ILE A 793 -8.98 -16.44 -9.43
N LEU A 794 -8.26 -15.46 -8.86
CA LEU A 794 -7.07 -14.87 -9.46
C LEU A 794 -5.81 -15.46 -8.81
N LYS A 795 -4.96 -16.11 -9.62
CA LYS A 795 -3.63 -16.57 -9.19
C LYS A 795 -2.61 -15.47 -9.46
N ARG A 796 -1.89 -15.04 -8.42
CA ARG A 796 -0.84 -14.00 -8.51
C ARG A 796 0.38 -14.43 -7.71
N VAL A 797 1.52 -13.76 -7.93
CA VAL A 797 2.73 -13.93 -7.13
C VAL A 797 2.90 -12.68 -6.29
N ALA A 798 2.92 -12.83 -4.97
CA ALA A 798 3.17 -11.76 -4.03
C ALA A 798 4.70 -11.52 -3.88
N PRO A 799 5.18 -10.29 -3.60
CA PRO A 799 4.39 -9.09 -3.31
C PRO A 799 3.64 -8.55 -4.54
N CYS A 800 2.35 -8.26 -4.38
CA CYS A 800 1.53 -7.74 -5.48
C CYS A 800 0.37 -6.87 -5.00
N LEU A 801 -0.10 -5.98 -5.88
CA LEU A 801 -1.30 -5.17 -5.64
C LEU A 801 -2.56 -6.04 -5.72
N LEU A 802 -3.40 -5.97 -4.69
CA LEU A 802 -4.72 -6.57 -4.69
C LEU A 802 -5.73 -5.66 -5.42
N PRO A 803 -6.80 -6.23 -6.01
CA PRO A 803 -7.99 -5.48 -6.41
C PRO A 803 -8.61 -4.69 -5.24
N GLU A 804 -9.72 -3.98 -5.48
CA GLU A 804 -10.39 -3.27 -4.40
C GLU A 804 -10.81 -4.24 -3.29
N LEU A 805 -10.58 -3.88 -2.03
CA LEU A 805 -10.84 -4.77 -0.89
C LEU A 805 -12.32 -5.16 -0.77
N ASN A 806 -13.22 -4.34 -1.30
CA ASN A 806 -14.65 -4.63 -1.36
C ASN A 806 -15.00 -5.76 -2.35
N GLU A 807 -14.17 -6.00 -3.38
CA GLU A 807 -14.38 -7.04 -4.39
C GLU A 807 -13.76 -8.38 -3.97
N VAL A 808 -12.84 -8.39 -3.00
CA VAL A 808 -12.13 -9.57 -2.53
C VAL A 808 -12.91 -10.27 -1.41
N SER A 809 -13.00 -11.60 -1.47
CA SER A 809 -13.55 -12.44 -0.39
C SER A 809 -12.45 -13.00 0.50
N SER A 810 -11.45 -13.68 -0.06
CA SER A 810 -10.34 -14.23 0.71
C SER A 810 -9.05 -14.33 -0.10
N VAL A 811 -7.91 -14.30 0.57
CA VAL A 811 -6.59 -14.52 -0.01
C VAL A 811 -5.95 -15.72 0.69
N SER A 812 -5.47 -16.68 -0.09
CA SER A 812 -4.76 -17.86 0.43
C SER A 812 -3.38 -18.03 -0.20
N THR A 813 -2.44 -18.53 0.59
CA THR A 813 -1.11 -18.89 0.10
C THR A 813 -1.13 -20.27 -0.57
N LEU A 814 -0.48 -20.40 -1.73
CA LEU A 814 -0.44 -21.63 -2.53
C LEU A 814 0.93 -22.36 -2.48
N SER A 815 1.90 -21.82 -1.74
CA SER A 815 3.25 -22.40 -1.72
C SER A 815 3.28 -23.70 -0.90
N PRO A 816 3.84 -24.80 -1.45
CA PRO A 816 4.03 -26.04 -0.69
C PRO A 816 5.15 -25.94 0.34
N VAL A 817 6.07 -24.99 0.15
CA VAL A 817 7.24 -24.73 1.03
C VAL A 817 6.85 -23.97 2.29
N HIS A 818 5.66 -23.37 2.32
CA HIS A 818 5.21 -22.53 3.41
C HIS A 818 3.90 -23.05 4.00
N TRP A 819 3.64 -22.71 5.25
CA TRP A 819 2.36 -23.03 5.86
C TRP A 819 1.20 -22.26 5.20
N PRO A 820 0.05 -22.89 4.95
CA PRO A 820 -1.09 -22.24 4.35
C PRO A 820 -1.65 -21.20 5.32
N VAL A 821 -1.82 -19.98 4.83
CA VAL A 821 -2.43 -18.85 5.56
C VAL A 821 -3.59 -18.36 4.70
N VAL A 822 -4.76 -18.23 5.33
CA VAL A 822 -5.97 -17.70 4.68
C VAL A 822 -6.37 -16.42 5.38
N LEU A 823 -6.33 -15.31 4.64
CA LEU A 823 -6.93 -14.05 5.04
C LEU A 823 -8.34 -13.98 4.49
N ASP A 824 -9.33 -14.02 5.39
CA ASP A 824 -10.73 -13.81 5.05
C ASP A 824 -11.12 -12.35 5.26
N PHE A 825 -11.49 -11.64 4.19
CA PHE A 825 -11.92 -10.24 4.22
C PHE A 825 -13.40 -10.07 4.56
N THR A 826 -14.17 -11.16 4.68
CA THR A 826 -15.52 -11.09 5.24
C THR A 826 -15.47 -10.77 6.75
N ASN A 827 -14.37 -11.15 7.42
CA ASN A 827 -14.11 -10.76 8.79
C ASN A 827 -13.52 -9.34 8.85
N LYS A 828 -14.23 -8.43 9.54
CA LYS A 828 -13.80 -7.03 9.71
C LYS A 828 -12.45 -6.90 10.41
N GLU A 829 -12.11 -7.81 11.32
CA GLU A 829 -10.83 -7.76 12.03
C GLU A 829 -9.66 -7.97 11.06
N HIS A 830 -9.74 -8.98 10.20
CA HIS A 830 -8.71 -9.23 9.19
C HIS A 830 -8.58 -8.08 8.18
N ALA A 831 -9.71 -7.50 7.76
CA ALA A 831 -9.71 -6.34 6.87
C ALA A 831 -8.99 -5.14 7.51
N THR A 832 -9.33 -4.80 8.76
CA THR A 832 -8.69 -3.67 9.48
C THR A 832 -7.22 -3.90 9.79
N ILE A 833 -6.81 -5.15 10.06
CA ILE A 833 -5.40 -5.51 10.23
C ILE A 833 -4.67 -5.31 8.91
N PHE A 834 -5.23 -5.81 7.80
CA PHE A 834 -4.61 -5.69 6.48
C PHE A 834 -4.49 -4.24 6.02
N GLU A 835 -5.51 -3.41 6.25
CA GLU A 835 -5.47 -1.96 5.93
C GLU A 835 -4.32 -1.23 6.63
N LYS A 836 -3.93 -1.68 7.83
CA LYS A 836 -2.83 -1.08 8.60
C LYS A 836 -1.47 -1.72 8.30
N SER A 837 -1.40 -3.04 8.22
CA SER A 837 -0.13 -3.76 8.14
C SER A 837 0.31 -4.04 6.71
N GLN A 838 -0.63 -4.33 5.81
CA GLN A 838 -0.40 -4.83 4.44
C GLN A 838 0.49 -6.08 4.33
N ILE A 839 0.77 -6.74 5.46
CA ILE A 839 1.74 -7.81 5.57
C ILE A 839 1.00 -9.11 5.88
N ILE A 840 1.37 -10.18 5.18
CA ILE A 840 1.08 -11.54 5.64
C ILE A 840 2.38 -12.12 6.17
N LEU A 841 2.34 -12.58 7.41
CA LEU A 841 3.42 -13.37 7.96
C LEU A 841 3.24 -14.81 7.49
N VAL A 842 4.32 -15.37 6.95
CA VAL A 842 4.34 -16.72 6.43
C VAL A 842 5.49 -17.45 7.10
N ARG A 843 5.21 -18.61 7.67
CA ARG A 843 6.26 -19.47 8.20
C ARG A 843 6.68 -20.50 7.15
N ARG A 844 7.98 -20.65 6.93
CA ARG A 844 8.53 -21.72 6.10
C ARG A 844 8.31 -23.08 6.77
N ARG A 845 7.97 -24.11 6.00
CA ARG A 845 7.91 -25.49 6.48
C ARG A 845 9.32 -26.03 6.62
N ALA A 846 9.56 -26.79 7.69
CA ALA A 846 10.76 -27.61 7.78
C ALA A 846 10.77 -28.62 6.61
N ALA A 847 11.95 -29.01 6.13
CA ALA A 847 12.10 -29.93 4.99
C ALA A 847 11.39 -31.28 5.21
N HIS A 848 11.18 -31.68 6.47
CA HIS A 848 10.46 -32.90 6.83
C HIS A 848 8.93 -32.72 6.86
N ASP A 849 8.43 -31.51 7.09
CA ASP A 849 7.00 -31.21 7.16
C ASP A 849 6.37 -30.94 5.78
N SER A 850 7.17 -30.94 4.70
CA SER A 850 6.77 -30.43 3.37
C SER A 850 5.99 -31.41 2.47
N MET A 851 5.36 -32.43 3.05
CA MET A 851 4.35 -33.34 2.46
C MET A 851 4.85 -34.57 1.66
N SER A 852 4.12 -35.67 1.89
CA SER A 852 3.93 -36.98 1.21
C SER A 852 5.11 -37.81 0.68
N SER A 853 6.25 -37.24 0.27
CA SER A 853 7.33 -38.04 -0.33
C SER A 853 8.72 -37.61 0.11
N VAL A 854 9.53 -38.60 0.51
CA VAL A 854 10.94 -38.45 0.90
C VAL A 854 11.77 -37.75 -0.19
N PHE A 855 11.40 -37.94 -1.47
CA PHE A 855 12.05 -37.28 -2.60
C PHE A 855 11.88 -35.76 -2.61
N GLN A 856 10.69 -35.24 -2.28
CA GLN A 856 10.45 -33.79 -2.25
C GLN A 856 11.11 -33.15 -1.02
N ALA A 857 11.07 -33.83 0.13
CA ALA A 857 11.76 -33.40 1.35
C ALA A 857 13.28 -33.28 1.14
N THR A 858 13.89 -34.26 0.46
CA THR A 858 15.33 -34.23 0.12
C THR A 858 15.68 -33.17 -0.90
N LEU A 859 14.83 -32.93 -1.91
CA LEU A 859 15.04 -31.84 -2.89
C LEU A 859 14.99 -30.47 -2.22
N GLN A 860 14.01 -30.23 -1.34
CA GLN A 860 13.93 -28.98 -0.58
C GLN A 860 15.14 -28.79 0.33
N ALA A 861 15.59 -29.85 1.01
CA ALA A 861 16.80 -29.81 1.83
C ALA A 861 18.06 -29.48 1.01
N LEU A 862 18.15 -29.93 -0.25
CA LEU A 862 19.26 -29.60 -1.15
C LEU A 862 19.25 -28.13 -1.57
N ASP A 863 18.08 -27.59 -1.93
CA ASP A 863 17.91 -26.16 -2.27
C ASP A 863 18.31 -25.26 -1.08
N ASP A 864 17.99 -25.70 0.15
CA ASP A 864 18.39 -25.04 1.38
C ASP A 864 19.91 -25.05 1.62
N THR A 865 20.59 -26.16 1.31
CA THR A 865 22.07 -26.22 1.44
C THR A 865 22.82 -25.38 0.40
N GLU A 866 22.27 -25.17 -0.80
CA GLU A 866 22.91 -24.33 -1.82
C GLU A 866 22.85 -22.83 -1.49
N THR A 867 21.80 -22.41 -0.78
CA THR A 867 21.58 -21.00 -0.43
C THR A 867 22.36 -20.56 0.81
N SER A 868 22.70 -21.50 1.71
CA SER A 868 23.34 -21.20 2.99
C SER A 868 24.46 -22.21 3.31
N GLN A 869 25.71 -21.88 2.96
CA GLN A 869 26.88 -22.61 3.49
C GLN A 869 27.00 -22.32 4.99
N SER A 870 26.40 -23.18 5.81
CA SER A 870 26.46 -23.05 7.26
C SER A 870 27.89 -23.37 7.73
N SER A 871 28.44 -22.55 8.63
CA SER A 871 29.78 -22.76 9.21
C SER A 871 29.88 -24.03 10.07
N LEU A 872 28.76 -24.74 10.29
CA LEU A 872 28.62 -25.89 11.17
C LEU A 872 28.51 -27.24 10.44
N GLU A 873 28.63 -27.28 9.11
CA GLU A 873 28.55 -28.51 8.32
C GLU A 873 29.51 -29.63 8.79
N TRP A 874 30.63 -29.27 9.43
CA TRP A 874 31.58 -30.23 9.99
C TRP A 874 30.97 -31.15 11.07
N LEU A 875 29.91 -30.73 11.76
CA LEU A 875 29.21 -31.55 12.77
C LEU A 875 28.56 -32.79 12.16
N LEU A 876 28.10 -32.70 10.91
CA LEU A 876 27.48 -33.82 10.19
C LEU A 876 28.49 -34.93 9.83
N GLN A 877 29.79 -34.68 9.94
CA GLN A 877 30.85 -35.67 9.70
C GLN A 877 31.12 -36.58 10.91
N LEU A 878 30.48 -36.32 12.06
CA LEU A 878 30.65 -37.14 13.27
C LEU A 878 29.90 -38.48 13.15
N ARG A 879 30.46 -39.54 13.75
CA ARG A 879 29.90 -40.92 13.68
C ARG A 879 28.39 -41.04 13.97
N PRO A 880 27.80 -40.33 14.95
CA PRO A 880 26.36 -40.42 15.22
C PRO A 880 25.46 -39.85 14.11
N PHE A 881 25.96 -38.90 13.31
CA PHE A 881 25.16 -38.18 12.30
C PHE A 881 25.38 -38.71 10.87
N MET A 882 26.35 -39.61 10.67
CA MET A 882 26.64 -40.21 9.35
C MET A 882 25.46 -41.00 8.76
N GLY A 883 24.60 -41.58 9.61
CA GLY A 883 23.44 -42.37 9.21
C GLY A 883 22.17 -41.56 8.94
N LEU A 884 22.21 -40.23 9.07
CA LEU A 884 21.07 -39.35 8.79
C LEU A 884 20.93 -39.06 7.30
N ASP A 885 19.68 -39.08 6.82
CA ASP A 885 19.33 -38.70 5.45
C ASP A 885 19.46 -37.18 5.23
N GLN A 886 19.54 -36.74 3.98
CA GLN A 886 19.73 -35.31 3.67
C GLN A 886 18.62 -34.41 4.25
N SER A 887 17.37 -34.88 4.29
CA SER A 887 16.24 -34.19 4.92
C SER A 887 16.36 -34.12 6.45
N GLU A 888 16.93 -35.14 7.08
CA GLU A 888 17.17 -35.17 8.53
C GLU A 888 18.37 -34.29 8.91
N ARG A 889 19.41 -34.25 8.07
CA ARG A 889 20.56 -33.35 8.24
C ARG A 889 20.14 -31.88 8.25
N ALA A 890 19.17 -31.51 7.40
CA ALA A 890 18.59 -30.17 7.36
C ALA A 890 17.74 -29.83 8.61
N LEU A 891 17.25 -30.82 9.36
CA LEU A 891 16.58 -30.59 10.66
C LEU A 891 17.58 -30.33 11.79
N VAL A 892 18.72 -31.04 11.77
CA VAL A 892 19.77 -30.90 12.80
C VAL A 892 20.52 -29.57 12.65
N LEU A 893 20.79 -29.15 11.42
CA LEU A 893 21.39 -27.86 11.10
C LEU A 893 20.43 -27.05 10.22
N PRO A 894 19.58 -26.19 10.80
CA PRO A 894 18.76 -25.30 9.99
C PRO A 894 19.65 -24.38 9.15
N PRO A 895 19.25 -24.06 7.90
CA PRO A 895 20.07 -23.31 6.94
C PRO A 895 20.40 -21.88 7.41
N ASP A 896 19.59 -21.29 8.29
CA ASP A 896 19.82 -19.94 8.82
C ASP A 896 20.51 -19.97 10.19
N ALA A 897 21.84 -19.97 10.18
CA ALA A 897 22.71 -19.84 11.36
C ALA A 897 22.59 -18.48 12.11
N VAL A 898 21.53 -17.71 11.87
CA VAL A 898 21.27 -16.38 12.45
C VAL A 898 20.32 -16.45 13.65
N LEU A 899 19.77 -17.63 13.96
CA LEU A 899 18.88 -17.81 15.10
C LEU A 899 19.55 -17.40 16.43
N PRO A 900 18.81 -16.74 17.35
CA PRO A 900 19.23 -16.71 18.74
C PRO A 900 19.30 -18.16 19.22
N VAL A 901 20.43 -18.53 19.82
CA VAL A 901 20.84 -19.86 20.32
C VAL A 901 19.75 -20.60 21.16
N HIS A 902 18.68 -19.90 21.56
CA HIS A 902 17.56 -20.45 22.30
C HIS A 902 16.44 -21.09 21.46
N ALA A 903 16.24 -20.67 20.19
CA ALA A 903 15.23 -21.29 19.32
C ALA A 903 15.72 -22.62 18.69
N SER A 904 17.03 -22.84 18.67
CA SER A 904 17.70 -24.00 18.09
C SER A 904 17.91 -25.16 19.07
N MET A 905 17.20 -25.20 20.20
CA MET A 905 17.26 -26.30 21.18
C MET A 905 15.91 -26.99 21.39
N GLU A 906 14.97 -26.81 20.47
CA GLU A 906 13.75 -27.62 20.44
C GLU A 906 14.08 -29.05 19.96
N SER A 907 13.48 -30.04 20.62
CA SER A 907 13.70 -31.46 20.29
C SER A 907 13.21 -31.75 18.87
N THR A 908 14.12 -32.05 17.94
CA THR A 908 13.73 -32.38 16.55
C THR A 908 13.37 -33.86 16.40
N MET A 909 12.69 -34.20 15.31
CA MET A 909 12.40 -35.61 14.97
C MET A 909 13.70 -36.43 14.88
N ALA A 910 14.77 -35.87 14.28
CA ALA A 910 16.08 -36.51 14.23
C ALA A 910 16.64 -36.82 15.64
N ASP A 911 16.49 -35.90 16.60
CA ASP A 911 16.89 -36.13 17.99
C ASP A 911 16.08 -37.27 18.63
N LEU A 912 14.77 -37.29 18.39
CA LEU A 912 13.88 -38.35 18.89
C LEU A 912 14.24 -39.70 18.29
N ARG A 913 14.51 -39.78 16.99
CA ARG A 913 14.96 -41.00 16.33
C ARG A 913 16.26 -41.50 16.95
N LEU A 914 17.27 -40.64 17.10
CA LEU A 914 18.56 -41.00 17.71
C LEU A 914 18.40 -41.44 19.18
N LEU A 915 17.52 -40.80 19.95
CA LEU A 915 17.18 -41.19 21.32
C LEU A 915 16.50 -42.56 21.37
N LEU A 916 15.52 -42.80 20.49
CA LEU A 916 14.79 -44.07 20.41
C LEU A 916 15.72 -45.21 19.94
N GLU A 917 16.54 -45.00 18.91
CA GLU A 917 17.53 -45.97 18.45
C GLU A 917 18.53 -46.32 19.56
N LYS A 918 19.11 -45.32 20.23
CA LYS A 918 20.00 -45.53 21.37
C LYS A 918 19.31 -46.31 22.49
N SER A 919 18.06 -46.00 22.78
CA SER A 919 17.28 -46.67 23.83
C SER A 919 16.99 -48.13 23.53
N SER A 920 16.73 -48.46 22.25
CA SER A 920 16.47 -49.82 21.79
C SER A 920 17.74 -50.68 21.76
N LEU A 921 18.89 -50.10 21.37
CA LEU A 921 20.16 -50.78 21.23
C LEU A 921 20.90 -50.99 22.57
N SER A 922 20.73 -50.08 23.54
CA SER A 922 21.43 -50.20 24.83
C SER A 922 20.78 -51.18 25.79
N GLY A 923 19.47 -51.43 25.70
CA GLY A 923 18.73 -52.41 26.52
C GLY A 923 18.74 -52.23 28.05
N ASP A 924 19.50 -51.28 28.59
CA ASP A 924 19.81 -51.16 30.02
C ASP A 924 18.66 -50.67 30.92
N ASN A 925 17.50 -50.23 30.39
CA ASN A 925 16.43 -49.62 31.19
C ASN A 925 15.01 -50.03 30.76
N ALA A 926 14.28 -50.73 31.65
CA ALA A 926 12.94 -51.27 31.40
C ALA A 926 11.89 -50.19 31.09
N ASP A 927 12.00 -49.00 31.66
CA ASP A 927 11.04 -47.91 31.42
C ASP A 927 11.16 -47.33 30.01
N ARG A 928 12.36 -47.36 29.41
CA ARG A 928 12.57 -46.93 28.02
C ARG A 928 11.95 -47.92 27.03
N LEU A 929 12.03 -49.22 27.29
CA LEU A 929 11.36 -50.23 26.46
C LEU A 929 9.82 -50.14 26.57
N ARG A 930 9.29 -49.84 27.76
CA ARG A 930 7.85 -49.56 27.93
C ARG A 930 7.39 -48.35 27.13
N ASN A 931 8.24 -47.34 27.00
CA ASN A 931 7.97 -46.15 26.19
C ASN A 931 7.89 -46.47 24.69
N VAL A 932 8.81 -47.29 24.17
CA VAL A 932 8.78 -47.80 22.79
C VAL A 932 7.54 -48.67 22.55
N LYS A 933 7.14 -49.49 23.53
CA LYS A 933 5.91 -50.30 23.47
C LYS A 933 4.64 -49.44 23.33
N LEU A 934 4.56 -48.30 24.02
CA LEU A 934 3.44 -47.35 23.88
C LEU A 934 3.35 -46.77 22.46
N LEU A 935 4.51 -46.42 21.89
CA LEU A 935 4.60 -45.86 20.55
C LEU A 935 4.05 -46.84 19.50
N PHE A 936 4.41 -48.14 19.60
CA PHE A 936 3.84 -49.16 18.71
C PHE A 936 2.32 -49.27 18.83
N ALA A 937 1.78 -49.29 20.07
CA ALA A 937 0.34 -49.37 20.28
C ALA A 937 -0.43 -48.18 19.69
N PHE A 938 0.13 -46.97 19.74
CA PHE A 938 -0.48 -45.78 19.12
C PHE A 938 -0.46 -45.86 17.59
N VAL A 939 0.67 -46.28 16.99
CA VAL A 939 0.80 -46.37 15.53
C VAL A 939 -0.13 -47.46 14.96
N ASP A 940 -0.28 -48.58 15.66
CA ASP A 940 -1.22 -49.65 15.29
C ASP A 940 -2.69 -49.18 15.36
N GLN A 941 -3.01 -48.23 16.25
CA GLN A 941 -4.36 -47.63 16.32
C GLN A 941 -4.67 -46.73 15.09
N LEU A 942 -3.65 -46.22 14.40
CA LEU A 942 -3.78 -45.26 13.29
C LEU A 942 -3.92 -45.91 11.89
N GLU A 943 -4.13 -47.23 11.83
CA GLU A 943 -4.00 -48.14 10.66
C GLU A 943 -4.62 -47.71 9.31
N GLY A 944 -5.46 -46.67 9.23
CA GLY A 944 -6.00 -46.14 7.98
C GLY A 944 -5.42 -44.80 7.49
N GLY A 945 -4.72 -44.01 8.33
CA GLY A 945 -4.38 -42.61 8.03
C GLY A 945 -2.89 -42.29 7.86
N GLY A 946 -1.99 -43.19 8.27
CA GLY A 946 -0.56 -42.88 8.41
C GLY A 946 -0.29 -41.91 9.57
N SER A 947 0.84 -42.07 10.25
CA SER A 947 1.34 -41.08 11.22
C SER A 947 2.13 -40.02 10.44
N GLN A 948 1.78 -38.74 10.62
CA GLN A 948 2.45 -37.62 9.95
C GLN A 948 3.71 -37.18 10.70
N TYR A 949 3.74 -37.33 12.03
CA TYR A 949 4.87 -36.91 12.87
C TYR A 949 6.05 -37.90 12.83
N LEU A 950 5.76 -39.21 12.93
CA LEU A 950 6.75 -40.29 12.77
C LEU A 950 6.39 -41.13 11.55
N THR A 951 7.31 -41.26 10.61
CA THR A 951 7.08 -42.09 9.42
C THR A 951 7.01 -43.56 9.81
N LYS A 952 6.18 -44.32 9.08
CA LYS A 952 6.01 -45.76 9.32
C LYS A 952 7.34 -46.53 9.21
N GLU A 953 8.21 -46.09 8.30
CA GLU A 953 9.54 -46.66 8.07
C GLU A 953 10.44 -46.58 9.31
N ILE A 954 10.43 -45.44 10.01
CA ILE A 954 11.22 -45.27 11.25
C ILE A 954 10.69 -46.21 12.34
N VAL A 955 9.37 -46.33 12.46
CA VAL A 955 8.73 -47.21 13.46
C VAL A 955 9.02 -48.68 13.17
N ASP A 956 8.94 -49.10 11.91
CA ASP A 956 9.26 -50.47 11.48
C ASP A 956 10.77 -50.77 11.63
N GLY A 957 11.65 -49.78 11.40
CA GLY A 957 13.07 -49.87 11.71
C GLY A 957 13.35 -50.06 13.21
N LEU A 958 12.65 -49.32 14.07
CA LEU A 958 12.73 -49.51 15.52
C LEU A 958 12.19 -50.88 15.95
N ARG A 959 11.12 -51.38 15.33
CA ARG A 959 10.64 -52.76 15.54
C ARG A 959 11.74 -53.76 15.19
N ALA A 960 12.32 -53.67 14.00
CA ALA A 960 13.40 -54.55 13.58
C ALA A 960 14.61 -54.50 14.55
N ALA A 961 15.00 -53.31 15.00
CA ALA A 961 16.10 -53.15 15.96
C ALA A 961 15.80 -53.83 17.31
N VAL A 962 14.59 -53.68 17.85
CA VAL A 962 14.17 -54.35 19.10
C VAL A 962 14.13 -55.87 18.91
N TRP A 963 13.61 -56.37 17.78
CA TRP A 963 13.54 -57.80 17.47
C TRP A 963 14.92 -58.44 17.22
N MET A 964 15.92 -57.65 16.83
CA MET A 964 17.30 -58.12 16.64
C MET A 964 18.10 -58.09 17.94
N ALA A 965 17.76 -57.20 18.87
CA ALA A 965 18.46 -57.02 20.14
C ALA A 965 17.98 -57.98 21.26
N PHE A 966 16.72 -58.43 21.18
CA PHE A 966 16.05 -59.30 22.15
C PHE A 966 15.33 -60.44 21.44
#